data_AF-A0A254QPT1-F1
#
_entry.id   AF-A0A254QPT1-F1
#
_cell.length_a   1.000
_cell.length_b   1.000
_cell.length_c   1.000
_cell.angle_alpha   90.00
_cell.angle_beta   90.00
_cell.angle_gamma   90.00
#
_symmetry.space_group_name_H-M   'P 1'
#
loop_
_entity.id
_entity.type
_entity.pdbx_description
1 polymer ?
#
loop_
_entity_poly.entity_id
_entity_poly.type
_entity_poly.pdbx_seq_one_letter_code
_entity_poly.pdbx_strand_id
1 'polypeptide(L)'
;MEEVRARGGRIALAGENLRLSGHVGSLSEELRRKILDHKSQIMALLREEENKGATILPKDGPLPLSHFQERLWIIQQLDPSATEYNLVTVWPMEHTSAEALEAALRNVVTRHSILRTVFRETPTGPESEVLEPDHVSIVDVDLSDLNETQSKQALAELVDRETHLVFELDKAPPARFVILNLANGDTALLVAVHHIAIDHWSLSILRRELTAALSDPAAYATQAAVPEYADYAGWQRRRLDPTRLSEHLDWWEQKLGGHPEMCTFHADLVPGLEPEGTSRSFIWDKDFSDRLQAFANDRNISLYICLLAAASIALQRHTGLEDIVLGSPVALRERAEFERIIGPFVNTQVLRMDLSSNPSVADVLETCRTSMLDTFPHSHVPFEMVVDRLQPVRSLNRSPLFQFAVVLQNADDAQVEPIFGGGAIHDMTWIVRTSGGQIMGAIEYRSDIYLGDTVERLIERLELILRCMLVHPETKLADIRLLSENDQRILSSELIPAKVECDAVPYPVQFSRMAEQVPNSTAVRHEGETVSYAKLAARANRIARHLSSLGIGPGQVVGLCLERTPDLIASIIAVQKTGAAHLPLDPGFPEERLNYIISDSKATAVLTGEGTAGYLALPDGVTEINLQSDTQVIDTLSPDDLDHDIDPDSRAHLIYTSGSTGRPKGVQITHRAMSNLLAALRDEPGMGPDDIVAATTTASFDIAAVELQLPLTVGATIELLSREVATNGEELAAALVACGATVVQATPSAWRLLIEGGWEGGQDILAITGGEPLTHDLADDLLERVGRLWNGFGPSETTIYSTGSWITPGRDAISIGRPLRNTQVLLLDDTGALVPIGMQGEICIGGAGVFKGYVGKPEQTEKSLVPDPISPQNEPLYRTGDIGRWAPDGQLYHLGRRDNQVKIRGVRIELGEIEASLLASPQIRQAAVLVQDPGQGDLRLVAYLVFEDGEELTASEVRRNLRATLPRYMIPSVIMELPKLPMTPGGKLDRRSLPAPFKGGGVGRPVAVPPRPGMERALADIWADVLQVEDVGADDNFFELGGHSLITLRVAKRVRSELGLALDPRLLFFKSLRQIALELTQRLG
;
A
#
# COMPACT_ATOMS: atom_id res chain seq x y z
N MET A 1 39.65 -9.88 17.53
CA MET A 1 39.90 -8.53 16.97
C MET A 1 38.59 -7.77 16.76
N GLU A 2 37.59 -8.39 16.13
CA GLU A 2 36.23 -7.84 15.98
C GLU A 2 35.57 -7.45 17.30
N GLU A 3 35.66 -8.30 18.33
CA GLU A 3 35.14 -8.00 19.68
C GLU A 3 35.74 -6.73 20.32
N VAL A 4 36.97 -6.37 19.95
CA VAL A 4 37.60 -5.11 20.39
C VAL A 4 37.10 -3.92 19.58
N ARG A 5 36.94 -4.09 18.25
CA ARG A 5 36.39 -3.05 17.35
C ARG A 5 34.93 -2.72 17.69
N ALA A 6 34.13 -3.73 18.01
CA ALA A 6 32.74 -3.59 18.43
C ALA A 6 32.57 -2.76 19.72
N ARG A 7 33.61 -2.68 20.56
CA ARG A 7 33.60 -1.89 21.81
C ARG A 7 34.28 -0.53 21.66
N GLY A 8 34.50 -0.06 20.42
CA GLY A 8 35.20 1.20 20.15
C GLY A 8 36.69 1.16 20.49
N GLY A 9 37.26 -0.03 20.65
CA GLY A 9 38.69 -0.25 20.84
C GLY A 9 39.37 -0.64 19.53
N ARG A 10 40.69 -0.45 19.47
CA ARG A 10 41.53 -0.80 18.31
C ARG A 10 42.74 -1.58 18.79
N ILE A 11 43.05 -2.65 18.07
CA ILE A 11 44.31 -3.39 18.19
C ILE A 11 45.14 -3.05 16.94
N ALA A 12 46.37 -2.57 17.15
CA ALA A 12 47.31 -2.28 16.07
C ALA A 12 48.70 -2.82 16.41
N LEU A 13 49.55 -2.98 15.40
CA LEU A 13 50.96 -3.27 15.60
C LEU A 13 51.71 -2.00 16.07
N ALA A 14 52.62 -2.18 17.01
CA ALA A 14 53.59 -1.19 17.45
C ALA A 14 54.96 -1.86 17.58
N GLY A 15 55.63 -2.05 16.43
CA GLY A 15 56.86 -2.82 16.33
C GLY A 15 56.64 -4.30 16.66
N GLU A 16 57.30 -4.79 17.72
CA GLU A 16 57.14 -6.17 18.21
C GLU A 16 56.00 -6.35 19.23
N ASN A 17 55.20 -5.31 19.47
CA ASN A 17 54.13 -5.32 20.44
C ASN A 17 52.77 -5.00 19.82
N LEU A 18 51.69 -5.39 20.51
CA LEU A 18 50.34 -4.94 20.23
C LEU A 18 50.07 -3.64 20.98
N ARG A 19 49.60 -2.62 20.27
CA ARG A 19 49.05 -1.41 20.85
C ARG A 19 47.53 -1.53 20.91
N LEU A 20 46.98 -1.30 22.09
CA LEU A 20 45.54 -1.23 22.33
C LEU A 20 45.17 0.24 22.57
N SER A 21 44.19 0.75 21.84
CA SER A 21 43.67 2.12 22.02
C SER A 21 42.14 2.11 22.03
N GLY A 22 41.51 2.81 22.95
CA GLY A 22 40.05 2.88 23.08
C GLY A 22 39.63 3.71 24.29
N HIS A 23 38.33 4.01 24.43
CA HIS A 23 37.81 4.75 25.58
C HIS A 23 38.10 4.03 26.91
N VAL A 24 38.33 4.79 27.98
CA VAL A 24 38.60 4.24 29.33
C VAL A 24 37.39 3.39 29.76
N GLY A 25 37.57 2.07 29.86
CA GLY A 25 36.52 1.11 30.21
C GLY A 25 36.10 0.13 29.09
N SER A 26 36.46 0.40 27.83
CA SER A 26 36.08 -0.42 26.65
C SER A 26 36.68 -1.84 26.59
N LEU A 27 37.72 -2.12 27.38
CA LEU A 27 38.46 -3.39 27.38
C LEU A 27 38.34 -4.09 28.72
N SER A 28 37.40 -5.03 28.83
CA SER A 28 37.23 -5.88 30.02
C SER A 28 38.50 -6.69 30.33
N GLU A 29 38.69 -7.07 31.58
CA GLU A 29 39.85 -7.86 32.02
C GLU A 29 39.92 -9.23 31.30
N GLU A 30 38.75 -9.82 31.03
CA GLU A 30 38.59 -11.05 30.26
C GLU A 30 39.02 -10.89 28.79
N LEU A 31 38.62 -9.78 28.14
CA LEU A 31 39.00 -9.49 26.77
C LEU A 31 40.51 -9.21 26.65
N ARG A 32 41.10 -8.53 27.64
CA ARG A 32 42.56 -8.34 27.70
C ARG A 32 43.30 -9.66 27.81
N ARG A 33 42.79 -10.60 28.62
CA ARG A 33 43.37 -11.95 28.75
C ARG A 33 43.28 -12.72 27.43
N LYS A 34 42.12 -12.69 26.78
CA LYS A 34 41.89 -13.30 25.45
C LYS A 34 42.83 -12.72 24.38
N ILE A 35 43.09 -11.40 24.40
CA ILE A 35 44.05 -10.76 23.49
C ILE A 35 45.49 -11.21 23.77
N LEU A 36 45.85 -11.40 25.04
CA LEU A 36 47.18 -11.91 25.43
C LEU A 36 47.36 -13.37 25.01
N ASP A 37 46.36 -14.22 25.24
CA ASP A 37 46.39 -15.64 24.89
C ASP A 37 46.53 -15.87 23.37
N HIS A 38 45.97 -14.97 22.56
CA HIS A 38 46.04 -15.00 21.10
C HIS A 38 47.03 -13.98 20.50
N LYS A 39 47.91 -13.36 21.30
CA LYS A 39 48.80 -12.26 20.87
C LYS A 39 49.57 -12.58 19.60
N SER A 40 50.17 -13.77 19.52
CA SER A 40 50.99 -14.20 18.39
C SER A 40 50.19 -14.37 17.09
N GLN A 41 48.96 -14.89 17.19
CA GLN A 41 48.04 -15.07 16.05
C GLN A 41 47.47 -13.73 15.56
N ILE A 42 47.12 -12.85 16.51
CA ILE A 42 46.68 -11.48 16.22
C ILE A 42 47.81 -10.70 15.53
N MET A 43 49.05 -10.80 16.03
CA MET A 43 50.21 -10.19 15.39
C MET A 43 50.45 -10.72 13.98
N ALA A 44 50.30 -12.03 13.76
CA ALA A 44 50.45 -12.64 12.44
C ALA A 44 49.38 -12.13 11.45
N LEU A 45 48.11 -12.12 11.86
CA LEU A 45 46.99 -11.59 11.07
C LEU A 45 47.16 -10.11 10.75
N LEU A 46 47.55 -9.28 11.74
CA LEU A 46 47.79 -7.85 11.52
C LEU A 46 48.99 -7.61 10.60
N ARG A 47 50.04 -8.44 10.64
CA ARG A 47 51.18 -8.37 9.71
C ARG A 47 50.79 -8.80 8.30
N GLU A 48 49.86 -9.75 8.19
CA GLU A 48 49.28 -10.18 6.91
C GLU A 48 48.33 -9.12 6.32
N GLU A 49 47.61 -8.38 7.17
CA GLU A 49 46.81 -7.20 6.82
C GLU A 49 47.69 -5.99 6.43
N GLU A 50 48.81 -5.75 7.12
CA GLU A 50 49.79 -4.69 6.79
C GLU A 50 50.50 -4.97 5.45
N ASN A 51 50.90 -6.22 5.18
CA ASN A 51 51.47 -6.63 3.89
C ASN A 51 50.45 -6.58 2.73
N LYS A 52 49.17 -6.36 3.03
CA LYS A 52 48.07 -6.13 2.06
C LYS A 52 47.51 -4.70 2.23
N GLY A 53 48.37 -3.71 2.47
CA GLY A 53 48.03 -2.29 2.42
C GLY A 53 47.42 -1.88 1.08
N ALA A 54 46.71 -0.75 1.05
CA ALA A 54 46.30 -0.15 -0.22
C ALA A 54 47.58 0.20 -0.99
N THR A 55 47.90 -0.58 -2.03
CA THR A 55 49.01 -0.28 -2.92
C THR A 55 48.65 0.97 -3.69
N ILE A 56 49.45 2.04 -3.55
CA ILE A 56 49.33 3.22 -4.41
C ILE A 56 49.48 2.73 -5.84
N LEU A 57 48.42 2.90 -6.64
CA LEU A 57 48.41 2.46 -8.03
C LEU A 57 49.33 3.36 -8.86
N PRO A 58 50.06 2.82 -9.86
CA PRO A 58 50.79 3.63 -10.81
C PRO A 58 49.82 4.58 -11.54
N LYS A 59 50.16 5.87 -11.61
CA LYS A 59 49.31 6.92 -12.18
C LYS A 59 49.55 7.16 -13.68
N ASP A 60 50.38 6.33 -14.31
CA ASP A 60 50.80 6.47 -15.71
C ASP A 60 49.84 5.75 -16.68
N GLY A 61 48.59 5.52 -16.28
CA GLY A 61 47.58 4.79 -17.05
C GLY A 61 46.20 4.83 -16.40
N PRO A 62 45.18 4.27 -17.09
CA PRO A 62 43.80 4.29 -16.64
C PRO A 62 43.60 3.57 -15.30
N LEU A 63 42.80 4.17 -14.42
CA LEU A 63 42.55 3.69 -13.06
C LEU A 63 41.15 3.05 -12.95
N PRO A 64 41.01 1.93 -12.22
CA PRO A 64 39.75 1.20 -12.12
C PRO A 64 38.71 1.98 -11.30
N LEU A 65 37.44 1.87 -11.68
CA LEU A 65 36.32 2.39 -10.90
C LEU A 65 35.98 1.44 -9.75
N SER A 66 35.53 1.99 -8.62
CA SER A 66 34.83 1.19 -7.61
C SER A 66 33.51 0.65 -8.17
N HIS A 67 32.92 -0.37 -7.54
CA HIS A 67 31.63 -0.88 -8.01
C HIS A 67 30.53 0.19 -7.98
N PHE A 68 30.56 1.08 -6.99
CA PHE A 68 29.60 2.19 -6.88
C PHE A 68 29.81 3.23 -8.00
N GLN A 69 31.06 3.61 -8.30
CA GLN A 69 31.36 4.51 -9.40
C GLN A 69 30.97 3.93 -10.76
N GLU A 70 31.28 2.65 -10.99
CA GLU A 70 30.91 1.96 -12.24
C GLU A 70 29.40 2.03 -12.46
N ARG A 71 28.59 1.82 -11.41
CA ARG A 71 27.14 1.98 -11.52
C ARG A 71 26.71 3.41 -11.81
N LEU A 72 27.16 4.40 -11.04
CA LEU A 72 26.71 5.77 -11.24
C LEU A 72 27.07 6.27 -12.64
N TRP A 73 28.25 5.90 -13.13
CA TRP A 73 28.64 6.16 -14.50
C TRP A 73 27.68 5.50 -15.50
N ILE A 74 27.38 4.21 -15.30
CA ILE A 74 26.42 3.48 -16.12
C ILE A 74 25.05 4.17 -16.13
N ILE A 75 24.51 4.59 -14.98
CA ILE A 75 23.21 5.29 -14.89
C ILE A 75 23.24 6.60 -15.70
N GLN A 76 24.29 7.40 -15.52
CA GLN A 76 24.44 8.66 -16.26
C GLN A 76 24.55 8.45 -17.78
N GLN A 77 25.11 7.33 -18.25
CA GLN A 77 25.17 7.03 -19.69
C GLN A 77 23.79 6.70 -20.30
N LEU A 78 22.81 6.31 -19.50
CA LEU A 78 21.45 5.99 -19.97
C LEU A 78 20.59 7.22 -20.14
N ASP A 79 20.68 8.10 -19.15
CA ASP A 79 20.07 9.41 -19.18
C ASP A 79 21.17 10.44 -18.95
N PRO A 80 21.83 10.88 -20.03
CA PRO A 80 22.84 11.93 -19.96
C PRO A 80 22.29 13.24 -19.39
N SER A 81 20.97 13.43 -19.34
CA SER A 81 20.32 14.60 -18.74
C SER A 81 19.94 14.44 -17.27
N ALA A 82 20.16 13.26 -16.66
CA ALA A 82 19.87 13.04 -15.26
C ALA A 82 20.71 13.93 -14.35
N THR A 83 20.07 14.56 -13.37
CA THR A 83 20.72 15.46 -12.38
C THR A 83 20.42 15.05 -10.94
N GLU A 84 19.74 13.94 -10.74
CA GLU A 84 19.31 13.41 -9.44
C GLU A 84 20.47 13.01 -8.50
N TYR A 85 21.67 12.82 -9.05
CA TYR A 85 22.89 12.52 -8.32
C TYR A 85 23.78 13.74 -8.07
N ASN A 86 23.28 14.95 -8.28
CA ASN A 86 24.00 16.18 -7.95
C ASN A 86 23.81 16.54 -6.47
N LEU A 87 24.92 16.75 -5.77
CA LEU A 87 24.94 17.23 -4.40
C LEU A 87 25.32 18.73 -4.41
N VAL A 88 24.41 19.58 -3.94
CA VAL A 88 24.65 21.03 -3.82
C VAL A 88 24.60 21.45 -2.35
N THR A 89 25.58 22.22 -1.89
CA THR A 89 25.57 22.81 -0.55
C THR A 89 26.18 24.21 -0.58
N VAL A 90 25.76 25.07 0.36
CA VAL A 90 26.24 26.45 0.46
C VAL A 90 26.92 26.62 1.81
N TRP A 91 28.17 27.09 1.81
CA TRP A 91 28.96 27.33 3.01
C TRP A 91 29.19 28.82 3.20
N PRO A 92 28.67 29.43 4.28
CA PRO A 92 29.07 30.77 4.67
C PRO A 92 30.57 30.84 4.99
N MET A 93 31.27 31.84 4.45
CA MET A 93 32.71 32.05 4.61
C MET A 93 32.95 33.42 5.23
N GLU A 94 32.83 33.49 6.56
CA GLU A 94 33.06 34.72 7.32
C GLU A 94 34.50 35.22 7.11
N HIS A 95 34.66 36.53 6.91
CA HIS A 95 35.97 37.22 6.85
C HIS A 95 36.96 36.65 5.80
N THR A 96 36.46 36.01 4.75
CA THR A 96 37.27 35.42 3.67
C THR A 96 37.03 36.18 2.37
N SER A 97 38.09 36.64 1.69
CA SER A 97 37.97 37.28 0.37
C SER A 97 37.81 36.23 -0.74
N ALA A 98 37.18 36.61 -1.86
CA ALA A 98 37.02 35.74 -3.01
C ALA A 98 38.36 35.21 -3.54
N GLU A 99 39.40 36.04 -3.59
CA GLU A 99 40.72 35.64 -4.09
C GLU A 99 41.41 34.62 -3.17
N ALA A 100 41.28 34.78 -1.85
CA ALA A 100 41.82 33.83 -0.88
C ALA A 100 41.10 32.48 -0.97
N LEU A 101 39.77 32.52 -1.16
CA LEU A 101 38.93 31.34 -1.32
C LEU A 101 39.23 30.59 -2.62
N GLU A 102 39.37 31.31 -3.74
CA GLU A 102 39.76 30.73 -5.02
C GLU A 102 41.12 30.05 -4.94
N ALA A 103 42.13 30.71 -4.36
CA ALA A 103 43.47 30.15 -4.19
C ALA A 103 43.46 28.89 -3.32
N ALA A 104 42.68 28.88 -2.23
CA ALA A 104 42.52 27.71 -1.37
C ALA A 104 41.84 26.55 -2.10
N LEU A 105 40.78 26.81 -2.86
CA LEU A 105 40.09 25.80 -3.67
C LEU A 105 41.02 25.17 -4.72
N ARG A 106 41.84 25.97 -5.42
CA ARG A 106 42.82 25.44 -6.38
C ARG A 106 43.83 24.50 -5.73
N ASN A 107 44.29 24.82 -4.52
CA ASN A 107 45.18 23.94 -3.75
C ASN A 107 44.49 22.63 -3.36
N VAL A 108 43.24 22.69 -2.91
CA VAL A 108 42.42 21.51 -2.55
C VAL A 108 42.17 20.62 -3.78
N VAL A 109 41.76 21.19 -4.92
CA VAL A 109 41.55 20.46 -6.19
C VAL A 109 42.84 19.82 -6.70
N THR A 110 43.98 20.50 -6.55
CA THR A 110 45.29 19.94 -6.91
C THR A 110 45.60 18.71 -6.08
N ARG A 111 45.35 18.76 -4.77
CA ARG A 111 45.60 17.68 -3.81
C ARG A 111 44.66 16.49 -3.97
N HIS A 112 43.40 16.73 -4.30
CA HIS A 112 42.37 15.69 -4.38
C HIS A 112 41.95 15.43 -5.82
N SER A 113 42.62 14.46 -6.46
CA SER A 113 42.44 14.11 -7.88
C SER A 113 41.00 13.78 -8.28
N ILE A 114 40.21 13.18 -7.37
CA ILE A 114 38.81 12.78 -7.64
C ILE A 114 37.91 13.95 -8.09
N LEU A 115 38.20 15.18 -7.62
CA LEU A 115 37.45 16.39 -7.99
C LEU A 115 37.72 16.83 -9.43
N ARG A 116 38.79 16.29 -10.05
CA ARG A 116 39.26 16.56 -11.42
C ARG A 116 39.36 15.28 -12.26
N THR A 117 38.65 14.22 -11.85
CA THR A 117 38.64 12.93 -12.55
C THR A 117 37.45 12.85 -13.52
N VAL A 118 37.71 12.45 -14.76
CA VAL A 118 36.69 12.07 -15.75
C VAL A 118 36.63 10.55 -15.93
N PHE A 119 35.51 10.05 -16.44
CA PHE A 119 35.20 8.64 -16.54
C PHE A 119 34.89 8.28 -18.00
N ARG A 120 35.80 7.54 -18.66
CA ARG A 120 35.72 7.22 -20.08
C ARG A 120 35.40 5.76 -20.31
N GLU A 121 34.67 5.48 -21.39
CA GLU A 121 34.48 4.12 -21.87
C GLU A 121 35.73 3.63 -22.62
N THR A 122 36.18 2.42 -22.28
CA THR A 122 37.26 1.73 -22.99
C THR A 122 36.82 0.31 -23.40
N PRO A 123 37.55 -0.39 -24.28
CA PRO A 123 37.22 -1.78 -24.66
C PRO A 123 37.21 -2.77 -23.48
N THR A 124 37.88 -2.44 -22.38
CA THR A 124 37.99 -3.25 -21.16
C THR A 124 36.99 -2.86 -20.06
N GLY A 125 36.19 -1.80 -20.28
CA GLY A 125 35.22 -1.28 -19.31
C GLY A 125 35.40 0.24 -19.08
N PRO A 126 34.60 0.84 -18.17
CA PRO A 126 34.81 2.23 -17.79
C PRO A 126 36.09 2.39 -16.97
N GLU A 127 36.87 3.42 -17.30
CA GLU A 127 38.13 3.74 -16.64
C GLU A 127 38.15 5.23 -16.26
N SER A 128 38.93 5.56 -15.22
CA SER A 128 39.07 6.94 -14.74
C SER A 128 40.38 7.58 -15.20
N GLU A 129 40.30 8.85 -15.61
CA GLU A 129 41.42 9.69 -16.04
C GLU A 129 41.44 10.96 -15.19
N VAL A 130 42.62 11.34 -14.69
CA VAL A 130 42.79 12.54 -13.86
C VAL A 130 43.24 13.72 -14.75
N LEU A 131 42.45 14.79 -14.79
CA LEU A 131 42.75 16.00 -15.56
C LEU A 131 43.60 17.01 -14.76
N GLU A 132 44.16 18.01 -15.44
CA GLU A 132 44.85 19.13 -14.78
C GLU A 132 43.88 19.98 -13.94
N PRO A 133 44.31 20.56 -12.79
CA PRO A 133 43.42 21.30 -11.87
C PRO A 133 42.59 22.42 -12.50
N ASP A 134 43.10 23.08 -13.54
CA ASP A 134 42.42 24.19 -14.22
C ASP A 134 41.15 23.78 -15.01
N HIS A 135 40.88 22.47 -15.15
CA HIS A 135 39.64 21.98 -15.76
C HIS A 135 38.42 22.07 -14.81
N VAL A 136 38.64 22.23 -13.50
CA VAL A 136 37.54 22.38 -12.54
C VAL A 136 37.03 23.82 -12.57
N SER A 137 35.73 24.00 -12.79
CA SER A 137 35.13 25.32 -12.89
C SER A 137 34.96 25.97 -11.52
N ILE A 138 35.60 27.12 -11.32
CA ILE A 138 35.39 28.03 -10.20
C ILE A 138 34.84 29.35 -10.77
N VAL A 139 33.68 29.80 -10.29
CA VAL A 139 32.96 30.97 -10.83
C VAL A 139 32.67 31.97 -9.72
N ASP A 140 32.98 33.24 -9.95
CA ASP A 140 32.58 34.33 -9.06
C ASP A 140 31.22 34.91 -9.48
N VAL A 141 30.32 35.08 -8.51
CA VAL A 141 29.03 35.75 -8.68
C VAL A 141 28.94 36.87 -7.66
N ASP A 142 28.68 38.08 -8.15
CA ASP A 142 28.54 39.26 -7.31
C ASP A 142 27.08 39.49 -6.92
N LEU A 143 26.79 39.38 -5.62
CA LEU A 143 25.49 39.68 -5.00
C LEU A 143 25.59 40.88 -4.05
N SER A 144 26.70 41.65 -4.07
CA SER A 144 26.95 42.70 -3.09
C SER A 144 25.98 43.87 -3.16
N ASP A 145 25.38 44.10 -4.33
CA ASP A 145 24.41 45.17 -4.57
C ASP A 145 22.96 44.78 -4.21
N LEU A 146 22.72 43.52 -3.80
CA LEU A 146 21.38 43.03 -3.47
C LEU A 146 21.03 43.22 -1.99
N ASN A 147 19.78 43.55 -1.71
CA ASN A 147 19.27 43.50 -0.32
C ASN A 147 19.06 42.04 0.15
N GLU A 148 18.79 41.84 1.44
CA GLU A 148 18.69 40.49 2.03
C GLU A 148 17.64 39.60 1.35
N THR A 149 16.47 40.14 1.00
CA THR A 149 15.40 39.38 0.32
C THR A 149 15.81 39.00 -1.09
N GLN A 150 16.39 39.94 -1.85
CA GLN A 150 16.87 39.71 -3.21
C GLN A 150 18.05 38.73 -3.24
N SER A 151 18.95 38.82 -2.27
CA SER A 151 20.09 37.90 -2.12
C SER A 151 19.61 36.48 -1.83
N LYS A 152 18.62 36.30 -0.94
CA LYS A 152 18.01 34.98 -0.67
C LYS A 152 17.33 34.39 -1.91
N GLN A 153 16.61 35.20 -2.68
CA GLN A 153 15.99 34.74 -3.92
C GLN A 153 17.03 34.35 -4.98
N ALA A 154 18.05 35.20 -5.19
CA ALA A 154 19.14 34.90 -6.12
C ALA A 154 19.91 33.63 -5.72
N LEU A 155 20.14 33.42 -4.41
CA LEU A 155 20.75 32.19 -3.91
C LEU A 155 19.88 30.97 -4.20
N ALA A 156 18.56 31.06 -4.01
CA ALA A 156 17.65 29.96 -4.32
C ALA A 156 17.65 29.61 -5.81
N GLU A 157 17.62 30.62 -6.70
CA GLU A 157 17.72 30.43 -8.16
C GLU A 157 19.08 29.84 -8.58
N LEU A 158 20.17 30.23 -7.90
CA LEU A 158 21.50 29.65 -8.11
C LEU A 158 21.55 28.19 -7.67
N VAL A 159 21.06 27.87 -6.48
CA VAL A 159 21.01 26.49 -5.97
C VAL A 159 20.21 25.61 -6.93
N ASP A 160 19.02 26.06 -7.35
CA ASP A 160 18.18 25.35 -8.32
C ASP A 160 18.92 25.06 -9.64
N ARG A 161 19.56 26.09 -10.21
CA ARG A 161 20.34 25.94 -11.45
C ARG A 161 21.49 24.96 -11.31
N GLU A 162 22.25 25.03 -10.22
CA GLU A 162 23.40 24.14 -10.02
C GLU A 162 22.96 22.70 -9.64
N THR A 163 21.79 22.54 -8.99
CA THR A 163 21.17 21.22 -8.75
C THR A 163 20.77 20.57 -10.06
N HIS A 164 20.26 21.34 -11.04
CA HIS A 164 19.87 20.87 -12.37
C HIS A 164 20.99 20.96 -13.42
N LEU A 165 22.24 21.14 -13.01
CA LEU A 165 23.37 21.15 -13.93
C LEU A 165 23.69 19.73 -14.43
N VAL A 166 23.77 19.55 -15.74
CA VAL A 166 24.20 18.27 -16.32
C VAL A 166 25.72 18.15 -16.28
N PHE A 167 26.24 17.14 -15.56
CA PHE A 167 27.66 16.78 -15.57
C PHE A 167 27.96 15.76 -16.67
N GLU A 168 28.67 16.18 -17.72
CA GLU A 168 29.19 15.28 -18.76
C GLU A 168 30.45 14.54 -18.23
N LEU A 169 30.22 13.44 -17.51
CA LEU A 169 31.25 12.71 -16.75
C LEU A 169 32.45 12.20 -17.58
N ASP A 170 32.32 12.12 -18.90
CA ASP A 170 33.38 11.70 -19.84
C ASP A 170 34.24 12.86 -20.37
N LYS A 171 33.79 14.11 -20.17
CA LYS A 171 34.41 15.32 -20.74
C LYS A 171 34.83 16.34 -19.69
N ALA A 172 34.07 16.49 -18.62
CA ALA A 172 34.27 17.52 -17.61
C ALA A 172 34.34 16.92 -16.20
N PRO A 173 35.15 17.52 -15.31
CA PRO A 173 35.18 17.13 -13.91
C PRO A 173 33.79 17.14 -13.25
N PRO A 174 33.52 16.20 -12.33
CA PRO A 174 32.25 16.07 -11.62
C PRO A 174 32.08 17.12 -10.50
N ALA A 175 32.78 18.25 -10.57
CA ALA A 175 32.81 19.26 -9.52
C ALA A 175 32.79 20.69 -10.10
N ARG A 176 32.02 21.55 -9.46
CA ARG A 176 31.88 22.97 -9.78
C ARG A 176 31.72 23.78 -8.48
N PHE A 177 32.41 24.91 -8.42
CA PHE A 177 32.43 25.79 -7.27
C PHE A 177 31.97 27.20 -7.68
N VAL A 178 31.07 27.80 -6.89
CA VAL A 178 30.60 29.17 -7.13
C VAL A 178 30.85 30.01 -5.87
N ILE A 179 31.71 31.02 -6.00
CA ILE A 179 32.02 31.98 -4.94
C ILE A 179 31.01 33.12 -5.05
N LEU A 180 30.30 33.38 -3.95
CA LEU A 180 29.27 34.41 -3.84
C LEU A 180 29.82 35.59 -3.03
N ASN A 181 29.81 36.79 -3.60
CA ASN A 181 30.18 38.02 -2.89
C ASN A 181 28.92 38.68 -2.30
N LEU A 182 28.89 38.93 -0.99
CA LEU A 182 27.71 39.44 -0.27
C LEU A 182 27.86 40.92 0.13
N ALA A 183 26.73 41.58 0.39
CA ALA A 183 26.65 43.04 0.60
C ALA A 183 27.47 43.58 1.79
N ASN A 184 27.76 42.74 2.78
CA ASN A 184 28.55 43.10 3.97
C ASN A 184 30.06 42.84 3.82
N GLY A 185 30.51 42.41 2.62
CA GLY A 185 31.89 42.01 2.37
C GLY A 185 32.21 40.57 2.79
N ASP A 186 31.23 39.81 3.26
CA ASP A 186 31.38 38.36 3.45
C ASP A 186 31.27 37.61 2.13
N THR A 187 31.79 36.38 2.11
CA THR A 187 31.64 35.47 0.98
C THR A 187 30.85 34.23 1.39
N ALA A 188 30.30 33.53 0.40
CA ALA A 188 29.78 32.18 0.57
C ALA A 188 30.27 31.30 -0.59
N LEU A 189 30.44 30.01 -0.32
CA LEU A 189 30.84 29.03 -1.31
C LEU A 189 29.68 28.07 -1.59
N LEU A 190 29.16 28.09 -2.81
CA LEU A 190 28.28 27.04 -3.31
C LEU A 190 29.15 25.95 -3.94
N VAL A 191 28.98 24.71 -3.45
CA VAL A 191 29.67 23.51 -3.89
C VAL A 191 28.66 22.62 -4.62
N ALA A 192 28.85 22.39 -5.92
CA ALA A 192 28.02 21.50 -6.73
C ALA A 192 28.88 20.36 -7.27
N VAL A 193 28.62 19.13 -6.82
CA VAL A 193 29.45 17.96 -7.14
C VAL A 193 28.57 16.75 -7.41
N HIS A 194 28.89 15.97 -8.44
CA HIS A 194 28.20 14.73 -8.75
C HIS A 194 28.58 13.63 -7.75
N HIS A 195 27.61 12.80 -7.32
CA HIS A 195 27.78 11.77 -6.30
C HIS A 195 28.83 10.69 -6.66
N ILE A 196 29.24 10.60 -7.93
CA ILE A 196 30.35 9.74 -8.39
C ILE A 196 31.73 10.14 -7.83
N ALA A 197 31.87 11.38 -7.36
CA ALA A 197 33.12 11.92 -6.84
C ALA A 197 33.09 12.17 -5.33
N ILE A 198 31.91 12.26 -4.73
CA ILE A 198 31.78 12.67 -3.33
C ILE A 198 30.60 11.95 -2.65
N ASP A 199 30.74 11.72 -1.34
CA ASP A 199 29.64 11.35 -0.45
C ASP A 199 29.47 12.42 0.66
N HIS A 200 28.42 12.28 1.46
CA HIS A 200 28.13 13.18 2.58
C HIS A 200 29.30 13.33 3.55
N TRP A 201 30.03 12.25 3.83
CA TRP A 201 31.23 12.28 4.68
C TRP A 201 32.36 13.07 4.02
N SER A 202 32.52 12.96 2.71
CA SER A 202 33.55 13.68 1.97
C SER A 202 33.32 15.19 1.93
N LEU A 203 32.07 15.68 2.07
CA LEU A 203 31.80 17.11 2.18
C LEU A 203 32.40 17.72 3.44
N SER A 204 32.36 17.02 4.58
CA SER A 204 32.99 17.51 5.82
C SER A 204 34.52 17.48 5.72
N ILE A 205 35.09 16.45 5.06
CA ILE A 205 36.51 16.40 4.74
C ILE A 205 36.88 17.58 3.84
N LEU A 206 36.13 17.81 2.76
CA LEU A 206 36.37 18.90 1.81
C LEU A 206 36.37 20.27 2.50
N ARG A 207 35.39 20.52 3.37
CA ARG A 207 35.33 21.76 4.17
C ARG A 207 36.53 21.90 5.10
N ARG A 208 36.94 20.84 5.79
CA ARG A 208 38.12 20.85 6.66
C ARG A 208 39.41 21.12 5.89
N GLU A 209 39.57 20.49 4.73
CA GLU A 209 40.70 20.70 3.83
C GLU A 209 40.75 22.15 3.32
N LEU A 210 39.57 22.72 2.98
CA LEU A 210 39.44 24.12 2.60
C LEU A 210 39.84 25.08 3.74
N THR A 211 39.34 24.85 4.96
CA THR A 211 39.71 25.66 6.14
C THR A 211 41.21 25.59 6.42
N ALA A 212 41.83 24.42 6.27
CA ALA A 212 43.27 24.25 6.43
C ALA A 212 44.06 25.00 5.34
N ALA A 213 43.61 24.93 4.08
CA ALA A 213 44.21 25.64 2.96
C ALA A 213 44.10 27.17 3.11
N LEU A 214 43.01 27.68 3.70
CA LEU A 214 42.83 29.09 4.02
C LEU A 214 43.71 29.55 5.19
N SER A 215 43.89 28.70 6.21
CA SER A 215 44.61 29.06 7.43
C SER A 215 46.13 29.14 7.24
N ASP A 216 46.72 28.21 6.48
CA ASP A 216 48.15 28.21 6.14
C ASP A 216 48.38 27.66 4.72
N PRO A 217 48.24 28.50 3.68
CA PRO A 217 48.35 28.08 2.28
C PRO A 217 49.71 27.44 1.94
N ALA A 218 50.79 27.94 2.54
CA ALA A 218 52.15 27.47 2.26
C ALA A 218 52.41 26.08 2.88
N ALA A 219 51.96 25.87 4.12
CA ALA A 219 52.04 24.55 4.74
C ALA A 219 51.12 23.54 4.03
N TYR A 220 49.92 23.96 3.62
CA TYR A 220 48.98 23.09 2.92
C TYR A 220 49.54 22.59 1.57
N ALA A 221 50.11 23.49 0.77
CA ALA A 221 50.68 23.17 -0.53
C ALA A 221 51.89 22.21 -0.48
N THR A 222 52.54 22.08 0.69
CA THR A 222 53.73 21.23 0.89
C THR A 222 53.45 19.93 1.64
N GLN A 223 52.19 19.63 1.96
CA GLN A 223 51.81 18.37 2.62
C GLN A 223 52.07 17.16 1.72
N ALA A 224 52.51 16.05 2.31
CA ALA A 224 52.71 14.79 1.60
C ALA A 224 51.43 14.30 0.90
N ALA A 225 51.61 13.57 -0.20
CA ALA A 225 50.52 12.93 -0.93
C ALA A 225 49.82 11.89 -0.04
N VAL A 226 48.49 11.90 -0.07
CA VAL A 226 47.62 10.91 0.59
C VAL A 226 47.16 9.86 -0.43
N PRO A 227 46.75 8.65 0.01
CA PRO A 227 46.08 7.71 -0.88
C PRO A 227 44.87 8.36 -1.56
N GLU A 228 44.65 8.05 -2.82
CA GLU A 228 43.54 8.57 -3.62
C GLU A 228 42.39 7.56 -3.68
N TYR A 229 41.20 8.01 -4.12
CA TYR A 229 40.05 7.11 -4.22
C TYR A 229 40.28 5.93 -5.18
N ALA A 230 41.07 6.13 -6.24
CA ALA A 230 41.46 5.06 -7.16
C ALA A 230 42.22 3.91 -6.46
N ASP A 231 43.02 4.22 -5.42
CA ASP A 231 43.72 3.21 -4.63
C ASP A 231 42.72 2.35 -3.84
N TYR A 232 41.67 2.98 -3.30
CA TYR A 232 40.55 2.28 -2.68
C TYR A 232 39.79 1.42 -3.70
N ALA A 233 39.47 1.96 -4.88
CA ALA A 233 38.78 1.22 -5.95
C ALA A 233 39.55 -0.06 -6.35
N GLY A 234 40.87 0.07 -6.57
CA GLY A 234 41.72 -1.08 -6.85
C GLY A 234 41.80 -2.08 -5.70
N TRP A 235 41.81 -1.61 -4.44
CA TRP A 235 41.75 -2.48 -3.27
C TRP A 235 40.41 -3.23 -3.16
N GLN A 236 39.28 -2.54 -3.38
CA GLN A 236 37.93 -3.10 -3.32
C GLN A 236 37.78 -4.23 -4.35
N ARG A 237 38.20 -4.00 -5.60
CA ARG A 237 38.15 -5.00 -6.69
C ARG A 237 38.93 -6.27 -6.37
N ARG A 238 40.05 -6.17 -5.64
CA ARG A 238 40.84 -7.35 -5.20
C ARG A 238 40.22 -8.07 -4.00
N ARG A 239 39.50 -7.35 -3.14
CA ARG A 239 38.88 -7.91 -1.93
C ARG A 239 37.65 -8.74 -2.26
N LEU A 240 36.86 -8.31 -3.24
CA LEU A 240 35.67 -8.98 -3.76
C LEU A 240 36.02 -9.75 -5.05
N ASP A 241 36.93 -10.71 -4.95
CA ASP A 241 37.12 -11.65 -6.05
C ASP A 241 35.83 -12.45 -6.33
N PRO A 242 35.66 -13.05 -7.52
CA PRO A 242 34.41 -13.71 -7.90
C PRO A 242 33.93 -14.79 -6.92
N THR A 243 34.84 -15.52 -6.29
CA THR A 243 34.51 -16.58 -5.33
C THR A 243 33.93 -15.98 -4.05
N ARG A 244 34.62 -15.01 -3.45
CA ARG A 244 34.15 -14.33 -2.23
C ARG A 244 32.87 -13.55 -2.47
N LEU A 245 32.76 -12.90 -3.63
CA LEU A 245 31.55 -12.19 -4.01
C LEU A 245 30.36 -13.16 -4.05
N SER A 246 30.52 -14.35 -4.64
CA SER A 246 29.48 -15.38 -4.66
C SER A 246 29.08 -15.81 -3.24
N GLU A 247 30.04 -16.08 -2.35
CA GLU A 247 29.76 -16.46 -0.96
C GLU A 247 28.95 -15.40 -0.21
N HIS A 248 29.30 -14.11 -0.39
CA HIS A 248 28.52 -13.04 0.23
C HIS A 248 27.13 -12.89 -0.39
N LEU A 249 26.98 -13.11 -1.71
CA LEU A 249 25.68 -13.06 -2.40
C LEU A 249 24.75 -14.20 -1.97
N ASP A 250 25.28 -15.42 -1.78
CA ASP A 250 24.51 -16.56 -1.28
C ASP A 250 23.98 -16.30 0.14
N TRP A 251 24.80 -15.66 0.98
CA TRP A 251 24.36 -15.24 2.31
C TRP A 251 23.23 -14.21 2.24
N TRP A 252 23.34 -13.22 1.34
CA TRP A 252 22.29 -12.22 1.13
C TRP A 252 20.99 -12.84 0.64
N GLU A 253 21.05 -13.80 -0.29
CA GLU A 253 19.89 -14.57 -0.74
C GLU A 253 19.24 -15.32 0.43
N GLN A 254 20.04 -15.97 1.28
CA GLN A 254 19.52 -16.66 2.46
C GLN A 254 18.90 -15.68 3.48
N LYS A 255 19.53 -14.53 3.72
CA LYS A 255 19.08 -13.55 4.72
C LYS A 255 17.81 -12.82 4.29
N LEU A 256 17.71 -12.44 3.02
CA LEU A 256 16.62 -11.65 2.46
C LEU A 256 15.60 -12.48 1.69
N GLY A 257 15.81 -13.79 1.52
CA GLY A 257 14.86 -14.68 0.87
C GLY A 257 13.49 -14.63 1.53
N GLY A 258 12.44 -14.46 0.72
CA GLY A 258 11.06 -14.33 1.20
C GLY A 258 10.77 -13.04 1.98
N HIS A 259 11.54 -11.97 1.74
CA HIS A 259 11.23 -10.64 2.27
C HIS A 259 9.82 -10.17 1.84
N PRO A 260 9.16 -9.28 2.60
CA PRO A 260 7.91 -8.66 2.15
C PRO A 260 8.13 -7.86 0.86
N GLU A 261 7.17 -7.91 -0.07
CA GLU A 261 7.24 -7.14 -1.33
C GLU A 261 7.33 -5.63 -1.07
N MET A 262 6.60 -5.14 -0.06
CA MET A 262 6.66 -3.75 0.38
C MET A 262 6.63 -3.68 1.91
N CYS A 263 7.49 -2.82 2.45
CA CYS A 263 7.53 -2.45 3.87
C CYS A 263 7.50 -0.92 3.95
N THR A 264 6.30 -0.35 3.86
CA THR A 264 6.08 1.10 3.76
C THR A 264 4.85 1.53 4.54
N PHE A 265 4.81 2.79 4.97
CA PHE A 265 3.64 3.39 5.59
C PHE A 265 2.51 3.55 4.57
N HIS A 266 1.27 3.51 5.04
CA HIS A 266 0.08 3.70 4.20
C HIS A 266 0.14 5.05 3.48
N ALA A 267 0.05 5.02 2.15
CA ALA A 267 0.07 6.21 1.32
C ALA A 267 -1.21 7.05 1.50
N ASP A 268 -1.07 8.37 1.44
CA ASP A 268 -2.20 9.32 1.40
C ASP A 268 -2.66 9.58 -0.04
N LEU A 269 -1.72 9.49 -0.99
CA LEU A 269 -1.93 9.75 -2.41
C LEU A 269 -1.53 8.53 -3.24
N VAL A 270 -2.20 8.35 -4.38
CA VAL A 270 -1.75 7.44 -5.44
C VAL A 270 -0.43 8.01 -5.99
N PRO A 271 0.69 7.26 -5.95
CA PRO A 271 2.01 7.76 -6.36
C PRO A 271 2.06 8.28 -7.79
N GLY A 272 2.89 9.30 -8.01
CA GLY A 272 3.01 9.98 -9.30
C GLY A 272 3.96 9.24 -10.23
N LEU A 273 3.92 9.59 -11.51
CA LEU A 273 4.92 9.14 -12.47
C LEU A 273 6.30 9.77 -12.17
N GLU A 274 6.32 11.02 -11.72
CA GLU A 274 7.52 11.74 -11.32
C GLU A 274 7.58 11.84 -9.78
N PRO A 275 8.64 11.32 -9.13
CA PRO A 275 8.80 11.45 -7.69
C PRO A 275 9.06 12.91 -7.28
N GLU A 276 8.32 13.39 -6.29
CA GLU A 276 8.53 14.72 -5.71
C GLU A 276 8.98 14.58 -4.25
N GLY A 277 10.08 15.22 -3.88
CA GLY A 277 10.65 15.15 -2.54
C GLY A 277 10.45 16.42 -1.72
N THR A 278 10.16 16.26 -0.44
CA THR A 278 10.23 17.35 0.54
C THR A 278 10.67 16.81 1.90
N SER A 279 10.76 17.65 2.93
CA SER A 279 11.17 17.22 4.26
C SER A 279 10.38 17.87 5.40
N ARG A 280 10.37 17.20 6.55
CA ARG A 280 9.85 17.71 7.83
C ARG A 280 10.91 17.58 8.91
N SER A 281 11.33 18.71 9.46
CA SER A 281 12.41 18.79 10.45
C SER A 281 11.89 18.63 11.88
N PHE A 282 12.75 18.13 12.77
CA PHE A 282 12.49 18.05 14.21
C PHE A 282 13.75 18.36 15.02
N ILE A 283 13.54 18.81 16.26
CA ILE A 283 14.59 18.99 17.25
C ILE A 283 14.06 18.52 18.60
N TRP A 284 14.82 17.64 19.26
CA TRP A 284 14.49 17.23 20.61
C TRP A 284 15.20 18.09 21.64
N ASP A 285 14.55 18.23 22.80
CA ASP A 285 15.15 18.94 23.92
C ASP A 285 16.44 18.24 24.41
N LYS A 286 17.27 19.01 25.10
CA LYS A 286 18.59 18.55 25.57
C LYS A 286 18.47 17.43 26.61
N ASP A 287 17.49 17.48 27.52
CA ASP A 287 17.30 16.46 28.56
C ASP A 287 16.99 15.10 27.92
N PHE A 288 16.04 15.08 26.98
CA PHE A 288 15.69 13.86 26.27
C PHE A 288 16.87 13.31 25.45
N SER A 289 17.60 14.19 24.77
CA SER A 289 18.79 13.83 23.99
C SER A 289 19.89 13.20 24.85
N ASP A 290 20.22 13.83 25.98
CA ASP A 290 21.24 13.35 26.91
C ASP A 290 20.84 12.00 27.53
N ARG A 291 19.56 11.83 27.90
CA ARG A 291 19.03 10.57 28.44
C ARG A 291 19.06 9.43 27.42
N LEU A 292 18.73 9.70 26.15
CA LEU A 292 18.79 8.70 25.09
C LEU A 292 20.22 8.25 24.81
N GLN A 293 21.17 9.19 24.78
CA GLN A 293 22.58 8.87 24.62
C GLN A 293 23.13 8.07 25.81
N ALA A 294 22.77 8.45 27.04
CA ALA A 294 23.15 7.73 28.25
C ALA A 294 22.58 6.30 28.27
N PHE A 295 21.31 6.12 27.92
CA PHE A 295 20.67 4.82 27.82
C PHE A 295 21.38 3.88 26.83
N ALA A 296 21.73 4.40 25.65
CA ALA A 296 22.47 3.63 24.66
C ALA A 296 23.83 3.17 25.23
N ASN A 297 24.56 4.08 25.87
CA ASN A 297 25.86 3.79 26.49
C ASN A 297 25.75 2.75 27.61
N ASP A 298 24.78 2.89 28.52
CA ASP A 298 24.58 1.99 29.67
C ASP A 298 24.28 0.54 29.23
N ARG A 299 23.62 0.38 28.08
CA ARG A 299 23.30 -0.92 27.49
C ARG A 299 24.34 -1.44 26.50
N ASN A 300 25.44 -0.71 26.30
CA ASN A 300 26.47 -1.02 25.29
C ASN A 300 25.89 -1.15 23.87
N ILE A 301 24.90 -0.33 23.52
CA ILE A 301 24.35 -0.21 22.17
C ILE A 301 24.59 1.20 21.62
N SER A 302 24.50 1.37 20.30
CA SER A 302 24.62 2.70 19.68
C SER A 302 23.27 3.43 19.67
N LEU A 303 23.30 4.76 19.60
CA LEU A 303 22.11 5.56 19.32
C LEU A 303 21.40 5.06 18.05
N TYR A 304 22.17 4.64 17.05
CA TYR A 304 21.65 4.09 15.81
C TYR A 304 20.76 2.86 15.99
N ILE A 305 21.11 1.95 16.93
CA ILE A 305 20.27 0.79 17.25
C ILE A 305 18.93 1.23 17.85
N CYS A 306 18.92 2.27 18.69
CA CYS A 306 17.67 2.84 19.21
C CYS A 306 16.79 3.40 18.09
N LEU A 307 17.39 4.10 17.11
CA LEU A 307 16.68 4.64 15.95
C LEU A 307 16.12 3.52 15.05
N LEU A 308 16.92 2.50 14.74
CA LEU A 308 16.47 1.33 13.97
C LEU A 308 15.30 0.62 14.66
N ALA A 309 15.38 0.41 15.97
CA ALA A 309 14.31 -0.19 16.75
C ALA A 309 13.05 0.70 16.70
N ALA A 310 13.19 2.02 16.82
CA ALA A 310 12.04 2.93 16.81
C ALA A 310 11.34 2.92 15.45
N ALA A 311 12.11 2.97 14.36
CA ALA A 311 11.58 2.86 13.00
C ALA A 311 10.89 1.50 12.76
N SER A 312 11.51 0.41 13.21
CA SER A 312 10.95 -0.94 13.03
C SER A 312 9.63 -1.11 13.78
N ILE A 313 9.56 -0.62 15.03
CA ILE A 313 8.33 -0.61 15.84
C ILE A 313 7.28 0.28 15.18
N ALA A 314 7.65 1.47 14.71
CA ALA A 314 6.71 2.36 14.05
C ALA A 314 6.08 1.70 12.81
N LEU A 315 6.88 1.10 11.93
CA LEU A 315 6.37 0.36 10.76
C LEU A 315 5.47 -0.80 11.16
N GLN A 316 5.90 -1.64 12.11
CA GLN A 316 5.12 -2.77 12.61
C GLN A 316 3.76 -2.32 13.15
N ARG A 317 3.72 -1.23 13.93
CA ARG A 317 2.48 -0.74 14.52
C ARG A 317 1.55 -0.09 13.49
N HIS A 318 2.07 0.58 12.46
CA HIS A 318 1.24 1.20 11.42
C HIS A 318 0.72 0.20 10.39
N THR A 319 1.51 -0.81 10.03
CA THR A 319 1.25 -1.72 8.91
C THR A 319 0.82 -3.12 9.35
N GLY A 320 1.04 -3.48 10.62
CA GLY A 320 0.85 -4.84 11.14
C GLY A 320 1.82 -5.86 10.56
N LEU A 321 2.82 -5.45 9.77
CA LEU A 321 3.84 -6.34 9.22
C LEU A 321 4.72 -6.88 10.34
N GLU A 322 4.87 -8.20 10.40
CA GLU A 322 5.76 -8.86 11.37
C GLU A 322 7.21 -8.91 10.89
N ASP A 323 7.44 -8.88 9.57
CA ASP A 323 8.78 -8.90 8.97
C ASP A 323 9.06 -7.52 8.37
N ILE A 324 10.04 -6.81 8.94
CA ILE A 324 10.35 -5.43 8.62
C ILE A 324 11.68 -5.35 7.88
N VAL A 325 11.73 -4.55 6.82
CA VAL A 325 12.94 -4.34 6.01
C VAL A 325 13.25 -2.84 5.93
N LEU A 326 14.45 -2.47 6.37
CA LEU A 326 14.94 -1.10 6.43
C LEU A 326 16.20 -0.90 5.60
N GLY A 327 16.31 0.27 4.97
CA GLY A 327 17.54 0.75 4.36
C GLY A 327 18.48 1.38 5.38
N SER A 328 19.76 1.07 5.29
CA SER A 328 20.80 1.60 6.17
C SER A 328 22.03 1.98 5.34
N PRO A 329 22.22 3.27 4.99
CA PRO A 329 23.45 3.72 4.36
C PRO A 329 24.65 3.53 5.29
N VAL A 330 25.72 2.96 4.76
CA VAL A 330 26.97 2.71 5.49
C VAL A 330 28.16 3.32 4.75
N ALA A 331 29.08 3.93 5.50
CA ALA A 331 30.34 4.41 4.96
C ALA A 331 31.39 3.30 5.04
N LEU A 332 31.90 2.84 3.89
CA LEU A 332 32.90 1.77 3.79
C LEU A 332 34.34 2.26 4.09
N ARG A 333 34.50 3.09 5.13
CA ARG A 333 35.78 3.68 5.58
C ARG A 333 36.37 2.91 6.76
N GLU A 334 36.51 1.59 6.60
CA GLU A 334 36.90 0.69 7.69
C GLU A 334 38.39 0.77 8.09
N ARG A 335 39.21 1.39 7.24
CA ARG A 335 40.64 1.58 7.47
C ARG A 335 40.93 3.06 7.70
N ALA A 336 41.80 3.33 8.66
CA ALA A 336 42.27 4.70 8.96
C ALA A 336 42.89 5.41 7.74
N GLU A 337 43.44 4.63 6.81
CA GLU A 337 43.98 5.13 5.53
C GLU A 337 42.89 5.74 4.62
N PHE A 338 41.64 5.29 4.74
CA PHE A 338 40.51 5.73 3.91
C PHE A 338 39.64 6.82 4.57
N GLU A 339 39.78 7.04 5.88
CA GLU A 339 38.98 8.01 6.64
C GLU A 339 39.12 9.46 6.14
N ARG A 340 40.24 9.80 5.50
CA ARG A 340 40.56 11.15 5.00
C ARG A 340 40.47 11.30 3.48
N ILE A 341 40.05 10.26 2.76
CA ILE A 341 39.97 10.28 1.30
C ILE A 341 38.64 10.92 0.87
N ILE A 342 38.68 11.88 -0.05
CA ILE A 342 37.47 12.37 -0.72
C ILE A 342 37.07 11.33 -1.77
N GLY A 343 35.81 10.91 -1.76
CA GLY A 343 35.28 9.92 -2.71
C GLY A 343 33.99 9.27 -2.23
N PRO A 344 33.26 8.55 -3.09
CA PRO A 344 31.99 7.94 -2.69
C PRO A 344 32.21 6.59 -1.99
N PHE A 345 32.24 6.57 -0.66
CA PHE A 345 32.36 5.34 0.14
C PHE A 345 31.00 4.81 0.61
N VAL A 346 29.90 5.48 0.25
CA VAL A 346 28.56 5.06 0.64
C VAL A 346 28.18 3.76 -0.05
N ASN A 347 27.64 2.82 0.73
CA ASN A 347 26.88 1.68 0.23
C ASN A 347 25.58 1.59 1.03
N THR A 348 24.60 0.87 0.51
CA THR A 348 23.32 0.67 1.20
C THR A 348 23.24 -0.76 1.72
N GLN A 349 22.95 -0.92 3.01
CA GLN A 349 22.60 -2.20 3.60
C GLN A 349 21.08 -2.34 3.70
N VAL A 350 20.63 -3.58 3.58
CA VAL A 350 19.25 -3.97 3.85
C VAL A 350 19.23 -4.71 5.18
N LEU A 351 18.56 -4.14 6.16
CA LEU A 351 18.39 -4.74 7.47
C LEU A 351 17.00 -5.33 7.58
N ARG A 352 16.93 -6.63 7.84
CA ARG A 352 15.67 -7.35 8.04
C ARG A 352 15.49 -7.67 9.53
N MET A 353 14.30 -7.41 10.05
CA MET A 353 13.92 -7.60 11.45
C MET A 353 12.65 -8.44 11.51
N ASP A 354 12.74 -9.61 12.14
CA ASP A 354 11.57 -10.41 12.48
C ASP A 354 11.02 -9.93 13.84
N LEU A 355 9.84 -9.33 13.79
CA LEU A 355 9.07 -8.83 14.93
C LEU A 355 7.81 -9.67 15.18
N SER A 356 7.77 -10.89 14.65
CA SER A 356 6.71 -11.85 14.97
C SER A 356 6.67 -12.14 16.47
N SER A 357 5.53 -12.67 16.94
CA SER A 357 5.33 -13.05 18.35
C SER A 357 5.22 -11.89 19.36
N ASN A 358 5.04 -10.65 18.90
CA ASN A 358 4.86 -9.47 19.76
C ASN A 358 5.99 -9.31 20.81
N PRO A 359 7.24 -9.08 20.35
CA PRO A 359 8.41 -9.00 21.22
C PRO A 359 8.36 -7.80 22.18
N SER A 360 9.19 -7.80 23.22
CA SER A 360 9.41 -6.61 24.03
C SER A 360 10.29 -5.60 23.29
N VAL A 361 10.24 -4.33 23.71
CA VAL A 361 11.13 -3.28 23.18
C VAL A 361 12.61 -3.67 23.34
N ALA A 362 12.99 -4.31 24.44
CA ALA A 362 14.33 -4.83 24.68
C ALA A 362 14.72 -5.92 23.66
N ASP A 363 13.80 -6.84 23.34
CA ASP A 363 14.04 -7.88 22.34
C ASP A 363 14.21 -7.29 20.93
N VAL A 364 13.49 -6.22 20.60
CA VAL A 364 13.65 -5.51 19.33
C VAL A 364 15.02 -4.83 19.24
N LEU A 365 15.50 -4.20 20.33
CA LEU A 365 16.85 -3.63 20.38
C LEU A 365 17.92 -4.71 20.13
N GLU A 366 17.78 -5.89 20.74
CA GLU A 366 18.69 -7.02 20.51
C GLU A 366 18.59 -7.59 19.10
N THR A 367 17.39 -7.63 18.52
CA THR A 367 17.16 -8.05 17.14
C THR A 367 17.84 -7.10 16.16
N CYS A 368 17.69 -5.79 16.37
CA CYS A 368 18.37 -4.77 15.56
C CYS A 368 19.89 -4.86 15.70
N ARG A 369 20.40 -5.03 16.94
CA ARG A 369 21.83 -5.23 17.20
C ARG A 369 22.38 -6.45 16.47
N THR A 370 21.68 -7.58 16.56
CA THR A 370 22.08 -8.83 15.92
C THR A 370 22.05 -8.71 14.40
N SER A 371 20.96 -8.17 13.84
CA SER A 371 20.83 -7.97 12.39
C SER A 371 21.92 -7.06 11.82
N MET A 372 22.26 -5.97 12.51
CA MET A 372 23.36 -5.08 12.12
C MET A 372 24.73 -5.79 12.17
N LEU A 373 25.01 -6.52 13.24
CA LEU A 373 26.29 -7.24 13.42
C LEU A 373 26.47 -8.38 12.40
N ASP A 374 25.41 -9.13 12.12
CA ASP A 374 25.42 -10.21 11.14
C ASP A 374 25.61 -9.69 9.70
N THR A 375 25.06 -8.51 9.40
CA THR A 375 25.13 -7.89 8.07
C THR A 375 26.48 -7.22 7.82
N PHE A 376 27.15 -6.75 8.86
CA PHE A 376 28.38 -5.96 8.75
C PHE A 376 29.52 -6.65 7.95
N PRO A 377 29.81 -7.95 8.08
CA PRO A 377 30.83 -8.61 7.25
C PRO A 377 30.52 -8.62 5.75
N HIS A 378 29.25 -8.43 5.37
CA HIS A 378 28.75 -8.49 3.99
C HIS A 378 28.53 -7.09 3.38
N SER A 379 28.84 -6.03 4.13
CA SER A 379 28.66 -4.61 3.75
C SER A 379 29.36 -4.17 2.47
N HIS A 380 30.39 -4.90 2.04
CA HIS A 380 31.16 -4.54 0.85
C HIS A 380 30.46 -4.92 -0.44
N VAL A 381 29.49 -5.84 -0.40
CA VAL A 381 28.71 -6.21 -1.59
C VAL A 381 27.86 -5.01 -1.99
N PRO A 382 27.96 -4.51 -3.22
CA PRO A 382 27.09 -3.45 -3.72
C PRO A 382 25.63 -3.87 -3.61
N PHE A 383 24.77 -2.98 -3.09
CA PHE A 383 23.34 -3.24 -2.90
C PHE A 383 22.66 -3.82 -4.16
N GLU A 384 23.07 -3.37 -5.33
CA GLU A 384 22.50 -3.72 -6.63
C GLU A 384 22.77 -5.15 -7.01
N MET A 385 23.96 -5.66 -6.65
CA MET A 385 24.26 -7.07 -6.86
C MET A 385 23.37 -7.93 -5.96
N VAL A 386 22.99 -7.44 -4.77
CA VAL A 386 22.02 -8.11 -3.91
C VAL A 386 20.62 -8.09 -4.55
N VAL A 387 20.18 -6.95 -5.07
CA VAL A 387 18.90 -6.84 -5.77
C VAL A 387 18.86 -7.74 -7.01
N ASP A 388 19.94 -7.77 -7.80
CA ASP A 388 20.05 -8.61 -8.99
C ASP A 388 20.14 -10.11 -8.64
N ARG A 389 20.68 -10.48 -7.48
CA ARG A 389 20.67 -11.86 -7.00
C ARG A 389 19.28 -12.30 -6.55
N LEU A 390 18.51 -11.41 -5.92
CA LEU A 390 17.18 -11.69 -5.36
C LEU A 390 16.04 -11.60 -6.37
N GLN A 391 16.21 -10.81 -7.44
CA GLN A 391 15.18 -10.54 -8.45
C GLN A 391 13.81 -10.16 -7.85
N PRO A 392 13.73 -9.17 -6.93
CA PRO A 392 12.45 -8.75 -6.35
C PRO A 392 11.55 -8.11 -7.42
N VAL A 393 10.24 -8.09 -7.17
CA VAL A 393 9.26 -7.37 -8.01
C VAL A 393 9.73 -5.92 -8.17
N ARG A 394 9.98 -5.51 -9.41
CA ARG A 394 10.49 -4.18 -9.72
C ARG A 394 9.34 -3.19 -9.86
N SER A 395 9.53 -2.00 -9.30
CA SER A 395 8.71 -0.82 -9.56
C SER A 395 9.61 0.28 -10.08
N LEU A 396 9.17 0.99 -11.11
CA LEU A 396 9.92 2.13 -11.64
C LEU A 396 9.95 3.31 -10.66
N ASN A 397 8.97 3.38 -9.77
CA ASN A 397 8.78 4.53 -8.90
C ASN A 397 9.13 4.21 -7.45
N ARG A 398 9.72 3.05 -7.10
CA ARG A 398 10.04 2.74 -5.70
C ARG A 398 11.37 1.99 -5.59
N SER A 399 12.10 2.26 -4.51
CA SER A 399 13.32 1.54 -4.19
C SER A 399 13.04 0.04 -4.00
N PRO A 400 13.87 -0.85 -4.59
CA PRO A 400 13.74 -2.28 -4.38
C PRO A 400 14.13 -2.67 -2.94
N LEU A 401 13.57 -3.78 -2.44
CA LEU A 401 13.80 -4.37 -1.11
C LEU A 401 13.32 -3.54 0.10
N PHE A 402 13.46 -2.22 0.10
CA PHE A 402 13.02 -1.37 1.21
C PHE A 402 12.54 0.00 0.73
N GLN A 403 11.63 0.61 1.50
CA GLN A 403 11.04 1.92 1.21
C GLN A 403 11.31 2.96 2.31
N PHE A 404 11.69 2.52 3.52
CA PHE A 404 12.07 3.38 4.63
C PHE A 404 13.55 3.21 4.97
N ALA A 405 14.30 4.32 5.00
CA ALA A 405 15.72 4.32 5.36
C ALA A 405 15.98 5.09 6.66
N VAL A 406 16.96 4.65 7.44
CA VAL A 406 17.41 5.32 8.67
C VAL A 406 18.87 5.71 8.57
N VAL A 407 19.16 6.99 8.74
CA VAL A 407 20.50 7.58 8.62
C VAL A 407 20.86 8.30 9.92
N LEU A 408 22.03 7.98 10.48
CA LEU A 408 22.61 8.74 11.59
C LEU A 408 23.91 9.40 11.11
N GLN A 409 23.94 10.73 11.12
CA GLN A 409 25.11 11.53 10.81
C GLN A 409 25.75 12.02 12.12
N ASN A 410 26.97 11.57 12.38
CA ASN A 410 27.78 12.09 13.49
C ASN A 410 28.64 13.24 12.96
N ALA A 411 28.39 14.47 13.41
CA ALA A 411 29.22 15.62 13.07
C ALA A 411 29.77 16.26 14.36
N ASP A 412 31.09 16.19 14.55
CA ASP A 412 31.80 17.05 15.52
C ASP A 412 31.88 18.51 15.01
N ASP A 413 31.60 18.76 13.72
CA ASP A 413 31.56 20.10 13.13
C ASP A 413 30.12 20.62 13.05
N ALA A 414 29.79 21.54 13.96
CA ALA A 414 28.46 22.04 14.28
C ALA A 414 27.74 22.89 13.20
N GLN A 415 28.11 22.80 11.92
CA GLN A 415 27.55 23.64 10.86
C GLN A 415 27.37 22.93 9.50
N VAL A 416 26.92 21.68 9.47
CA VAL A 416 26.49 21.10 8.18
C VAL A 416 25.14 21.72 7.79
N GLU A 417 25.20 22.67 6.85
CA GLU A 417 24.08 23.32 6.15
C GLU A 417 23.32 22.27 5.31
N PRO A 418 22.02 22.49 5.02
CA PRO A 418 21.25 21.58 4.17
C PRO A 418 21.95 21.32 2.84
N ILE A 419 21.94 20.05 2.45
CA ILE A 419 22.34 19.62 1.10
C ILE A 419 21.06 19.66 0.27
N PHE A 420 21.12 20.39 -0.84
CA PHE A 420 20.05 20.55 -1.79
C PHE A 420 20.37 19.66 -3.01
N GLY A 421 19.48 18.74 -3.37
CA GLY A 421 19.62 17.93 -4.58
C GLY A 421 19.23 16.46 -4.41
N GLY A 422 18.61 15.91 -5.48
CA GLY A 422 18.03 14.58 -5.57
C GLY A 422 16.66 14.51 -4.91
N GLY A 423 15.58 14.37 -5.69
CA GLY A 423 14.23 14.10 -5.14
C GLY A 423 14.23 12.92 -4.15
N ALA A 424 13.17 12.75 -3.35
CA ALA A 424 13.11 11.68 -2.36
C ALA A 424 13.32 10.29 -3.01
N ILE A 425 14.52 9.74 -2.86
CA ILE A 425 14.97 8.48 -3.48
C ILE A 425 14.21 7.28 -2.91
N HIS A 426 13.80 7.39 -1.65
CA HIS A 426 12.96 6.43 -0.94
C HIS A 426 11.61 7.07 -0.63
N ASP A 427 10.60 6.26 -0.30
CA ASP A 427 9.30 6.76 0.18
C ASP A 427 9.51 7.72 1.37
N MET A 428 10.36 7.31 2.32
CA MET A 428 10.84 8.16 3.40
C MET A 428 12.27 7.80 3.83
N THR A 429 13.05 8.82 4.22
CA THR A 429 14.38 8.68 4.83
C THR A 429 14.42 9.48 6.13
N TRP A 430 14.61 8.79 7.26
CA TRP A 430 14.77 9.42 8.56
C TRP A 430 16.23 9.74 8.83
N ILE A 431 16.57 11.03 8.75
CA ILE A 431 17.92 11.54 8.91
C ILE A 431 18.05 12.18 10.29
N VAL A 432 18.93 11.63 11.10
CA VAL A 432 19.18 12.06 12.48
C VAL A 432 20.62 12.51 12.62
N ARG A 433 20.86 13.57 13.38
CA ARG A 433 22.19 14.08 13.72
C ARG A 433 22.25 14.54 15.18
N THR A 434 23.47 14.57 15.71
CA THR A 434 23.77 15.15 17.02
C THR A 434 24.54 16.46 16.85
N SER A 435 24.08 17.55 17.46
CA SER A 435 24.77 18.84 17.44
C SER A 435 24.48 19.63 18.73
N GLY A 436 25.50 20.25 19.34
CA GLY A 436 25.35 21.02 20.58
C GLY A 436 24.84 20.22 21.79
N GLY A 437 24.95 18.88 21.75
CA GLY A 437 24.35 17.97 22.73
C GLY A 437 22.83 17.82 22.60
N GLN A 438 22.25 18.13 21.44
CA GLN A 438 20.87 17.83 21.09
C GLN A 438 20.82 16.86 19.92
N ILE A 439 19.80 16.03 19.88
CA ILE A 439 19.44 15.22 18.73
C ILE A 439 18.42 15.99 17.89
N MET A 440 18.68 16.11 16.60
CA MET A 440 17.83 16.82 15.65
C MET A 440 17.91 16.15 14.28
N GLY A 441 17.01 16.49 13.38
CA GLY A 441 16.98 15.84 12.07
C GLY A 441 15.80 16.24 11.22
N ALA A 442 15.55 15.43 10.20
CA ALA A 442 14.36 15.53 9.37
C ALA A 442 13.93 14.14 8.86
N ILE A 443 12.67 14.02 8.48
CA ILE A 443 12.22 12.96 7.56
C ILE A 443 12.10 13.60 6.19
N GLU A 444 12.92 13.15 5.24
CA GLU A 444 12.72 13.39 3.82
C GLU A 444 11.70 12.38 3.30
N TYR A 445 10.75 12.81 2.49
CA TYR A 445 9.68 11.93 2.02
C TYR A 445 9.14 12.36 0.67
N ARG A 446 8.45 11.43 0.03
CA ARG A 446 7.74 11.68 -1.22
C ARG A 446 6.43 12.44 -1.00
N SER A 447 6.39 13.71 -1.38
CA SER A 447 5.20 14.56 -1.28
C SER A 447 4.09 14.15 -2.25
N ASP A 448 4.43 13.36 -3.28
CA ASP A 448 3.46 12.78 -4.20
C ASP A 448 2.82 11.47 -3.68
N ILE A 449 3.19 11.05 -2.45
CA ILE A 449 2.65 9.86 -1.75
C ILE A 449 2.11 10.23 -0.36
N TYR A 450 2.81 11.08 0.38
CA TYR A 450 2.50 11.41 1.77
C TYR A 450 2.26 12.90 1.98
N LEU A 451 1.29 13.21 2.83
CA LEU A 451 1.03 14.58 3.27
C LEU A 451 1.95 14.97 4.43
N GLY A 452 2.21 16.27 4.59
CA GLY A 452 3.07 16.78 5.66
C GLY A 452 2.60 16.40 7.06
N ASP A 453 1.29 16.45 7.30
CA ASP A 453 0.65 16.10 8.58
C ASP A 453 0.87 14.63 8.97
N THR A 454 0.92 13.73 7.97
CA THR A 454 1.22 12.30 8.17
C THR A 454 2.63 12.10 8.68
N VAL A 455 3.59 12.83 8.12
CA VAL A 455 5.01 12.75 8.49
C VAL A 455 5.27 13.40 9.84
N GLU A 456 4.61 14.52 10.15
CA GLU A 456 4.68 15.17 11.47
C GLU A 456 4.20 14.23 12.59
N ARG A 457 3.06 13.55 12.39
CA ARG A 457 2.57 12.54 13.34
C ARG A 457 3.49 11.33 13.46
N LEU A 458 4.16 10.93 12.38
CA LEU A 458 5.17 9.87 12.44
C LEU A 458 6.36 10.30 13.33
N ILE A 459 6.83 11.54 13.22
CA ILE A 459 7.90 12.08 14.08
C ILE A 459 7.48 12.04 15.55
N GLU A 460 6.27 12.49 15.88
CA GLU A 460 5.71 12.43 17.24
C GLU A 460 5.69 10.99 17.78
N ARG A 461 5.30 10.02 16.94
CA ARG A 461 5.26 8.60 17.30
C ARG A 461 6.63 7.99 17.52
N LEU A 462 7.60 8.32 16.65
CA LEU A 462 8.98 7.90 16.83
C LEU A 462 9.53 8.41 18.17
N GLU A 463 9.21 9.65 18.54
CA GLU A 463 9.57 10.19 19.85
C GLU A 463 8.90 9.43 21.02
N LEU A 464 7.59 9.14 20.93
CA LEU A 464 6.87 8.35 21.95
C LEU A 464 7.48 6.95 22.12
N ILE A 465 7.85 6.30 21.02
CA ILE A 465 8.49 4.97 21.04
C ILE A 465 9.87 5.06 21.74
N LEU A 466 10.67 6.07 21.40
CA LEU A 466 11.96 6.29 22.06
C LEU A 466 11.82 6.63 23.55
N ARG A 467 10.78 7.39 23.93
CA ARG A 467 10.45 7.65 25.35
C ARG A 467 10.05 6.34 26.07
N CYS A 468 9.29 5.47 25.41
CA CYS A 468 8.95 4.14 25.95
C CYS A 468 10.21 3.28 26.15
N MET A 469 11.14 3.26 25.19
CA MET A 469 12.43 2.57 25.31
C MET A 469 13.22 2.97 26.55
N LEU A 470 13.25 4.27 26.85
CA LEU A 470 13.99 4.81 27.99
C LEU A 470 13.43 4.36 29.35
N VAL A 471 12.12 4.21 29.46
CA VAL A 471 11.43 4.05 30.75
C VAL A 471 10.95 2.62 30.98
N HIS A 472 10.43 1.96 29.94
CA HIS A 472 9.77 0.65 30.03
C HIS A 472 10.20 -0.32 28.89
N PRO A 473 11.50 -0.66 28.77
CA PRO A 473 12.01 -1.53 27.72
C PRO A 473 11.43 -2.96 27.74
N GLU A 474 10.83 -3.39 28.84
CA GLU A 474 10.11 -4.66 28.97
C GLU A 474 8.71 -4.67 28.34
N THR A 475 8.20 -3.51 27.91
CA THR A 475 6.89 -3.36 27.28
C THR A 475 6.84 -4.12 25.96
N LYS A 476 5.76 -4.88 25.71
CA LYS A 476 5.53 -5.52 24.41
C LYS A 476 5.07 -4.53 23.37
N LEU A 477 5.35 -4.79 22.09
CA LEU A 477 5.01 -3.87 21.00
C LEU A 477 3.54 -3.47 20.98
N ALA A 478 2.63 -4.43 21.17
CA ALA A 478 1.19 -4.18 21.21
C ALA A 478 0.77 -3.24 22.35
N ASP A 479 1.50 -3.23 23.47
CA ASP A 479 1.17 -2.48 24.68
C ASP A 479 1.76 -1.05 24.68
N ILE A 480 2.57 -0.70 23.67
CA ILE A 480 3.12 0.65 23.52
C ILE A 480 1.97 1.62 23.23
N ARG A 481 1.79 2.59 24.13
CA ARG A 481 0.76 3.62 24.00
C ARG A 481 1.18 4.68 22.98
N LEU A 482 0.58 4.60 21.79
CA LEU A 482 0.79 5.55 20.69
C LEU A 482 -0.39 6.52 20.49
N LEU A 483 -1.46 6.38 21.27
CA LEU A 483 -2.62 7.25 21.23
C LEU A 483 -2.30 8.55 21.97
N SER A 484 -2.24 9.65 21.23
CA SER A 484 -2.06 10.99 21.81
C SER A 484 -3.38 11.51 22.41
N GLU A 485 -3.29 12.50 23.31
CA GLU A 485 -4.48 13.18 23.84
C GLU A 485 -5.29 13.86 22.71
N ASN A 486 -4.61 14.36 21.68
CA ASN A 486 -5.26 14.96 20.51
C ASN A 486 -6.01 13.90 19.68
N ASP A 487 -5.41 12.73 19.44
CA ASP A 487 -6.09 11.63 18.75
C ASP A 487 -7.32 11.18 19.53
N GLN A 488 -7.20 11.05 20.86
CA GLN A 488 -8.32 10.68 21.72
C GLN A 488 -9.47 11.69 21.63
N ARG A 489 -9.16 12.99 21.63
CA ARG A 489 -10.16 14.06 21.46
C ARG A 489 -10.87 13.96 20.11
N ILE A 490 -10.12 13.78 19.01
CA ILE A 490 -10.68 13.66 17.66
C ILE A 490 -11.58 12.42 17.55
N LEU A 491 -11.09 11.25 17.99
CA LEU A 491 -11.79 9.97 17.88
C LEU A 491 -13.04 9.89 18.78
N SER A 492 -13.04 10.58 19.93
CA SER A 492 -14.16 10.53 20.88
C SER A 492 -15.21 11.64 20.71
N SER A 493 -14.94 12.66 19.89
CA SER A 493 -15.86 13.81 19.78
C SER A 493 -16.01 14.41 18.39
N GLU A 494 -14.95 14.46 17.57
CA GLU A 494 -15.01 15.13 16.26
C GLU A 494 -15.44 14.19 15.13
N LEU A 495 -15.04 12.93 15.18
CA LEU A 495 -15.36 11.92 14.16
C LEU A 495 -16.70 11.21 14.41
N ILE A 496 -17.32 11.44 15.56
CA ILE A 496 -18.62 10.86 15.90
C ILE A 496 -19.70 11.89 15.54
N PRO A 497 -20.57 11.59 14.56
CA PRO A 497 -21.70 12.47 14.26
C PRO A 497 -22.54 12.71 15.51
N ALA A 498 -23.05 13.93 15.67
CA ALA A 498 -23.99 14.23 16.74
C ALA A 498 -25.18 13.27 16.67
N LYS A 499 -25.55 12.64 17.80
CA LYS A 499 -26.76 11.80 17.88
C LYS A 499 -27.96 12.70 17.55
N VAL A 500 -28.65 12.42 16.45
CA VAL A 500 -29.89 13.09 16.03
C VAL A 500 -31.05 12.22 16.44
N GLU A 501 -32.05 12.80 17.11
CA GLU A 501 -33.27 12.08 17.47
C GLU A 501 -33.87 11.40 16.23
N CYS A 502 -34.04 10.09 16.31
CA CYS A 502 -34.61 9.29 15.23
C CYS A 502 -36.10 9.12 15.54
N ASP A 503 -36.96 9.77 14.75
CA ASP A 503 -38.42 9.59 14.85
C ASP A 503 -38.85 8.13 14.71
N ALA A 504 -37.95 7.26 14.22
CA ALA A 504 -38.06 5.80 14.14
C ALA A 504 -39.36 5.31 13.50
N VAL A 505 -40.00 6.14 12.69
CA VAL A 505 -41.26 5.82 12.00
C VAL A 505 -41.00 4.64 11.06
N PRO A 506 -41.69 3.50 11.22
CA PRO A 506 -41.47 2.34 10.35
C PRO A 506 -41.72 2.65 8.87
N TYR A 507 -40.91 2.06 7.99
CA TYR A 507 -41.03 2.21 6.53
C TYR A 507 -42.47 2.15 5.97
N PRO A 508 -43.32 1.15 6.29
CA PRO A 508 -44.68 1.09 5.74
C PRO A 508 -45.54 2.31 6.10
N VAL A 509 -45.29 2.94 7.26
CA VAL A 509 -45.99 4.17 7.68
C VAL A 509 -45.46 5.38 6.92
N GLN A 510 -44.14 5.44 6.68
CA GLN A 510 -43.55 6.49 5.83
C GLN A 510 -44.12 6.44 4.41
N PHE A 511 -44.21 5.23 3.83
CA PHE A 511 -44.81 5.02 2.52
C PHE A 511 -46.29 5.42 2.48
N SER A 512 -47.11 5.02 3.46
CA SER A 512 -48.53 5.42 3.50
C SER A 512 -48.70 6.94 3.50
N ARG A 513 -47.92 7.66 4.33
CA ARG A 513 -47.94 9.13 4.36
C ARG A 513 -47.55 9.73 3.01
N MET A 514 -46.55 9.17 2.33
CA MET A 514 -46.15 9.62 1.01
C MET A 514 -47.25 9.35 -0.03
N ALA A 515 -47.87 8.17 0.00
CA ALA A 515 -48.95 7.81 -0.92
C ALA A 515 -50.20 8.69 -0.77
N GLU A 516 -50.47 9.20 0.43
CA GLU A 516 -51.51 10.21 0.68
C GLU A 516 -51.13 11.60 0.17
N GLN A 517 -49.85 11.97 0.25
CA GLN A 517 -49.36 13.28 -0.19
C GLN A 517 -49.28 13.40 -1.72
N VAL A 518 -48.85 12.34 -2.42
CA VAL A 518 -48.63 12.33 -3.87
C VAL A 518 -49.34 11.17 -4.60
N PRO A 519 -50.67 10.98 -4.40
CA PRO A 519 -51.39 9.76 -4.83
C PRO A 519 -51.35 9.50 -6.34
N ASN A 520 -51.27 10.56 -7.14
CA ASN A 520 -51.28 10.50 -8.60
C ASN A 520 -49.87 10.48 -9.22
N SER A 521 -48.83 10.71 -8.42
CA SER A 521 -47.44 10.61 -8.90
C SER A 521 -47.10 9.16 -9.25
N THR A 522 -46.16 9.00 -10.16
CA THR A 522 -45.65 7.67 -10.54
C THR A 522 -44.79 7.13 -9.41
N ALA A 523 -45.08 5.92 -8.94
CA ALA A 523 -44.26 5.21 -7.95
C ALA A 523 -43.34 4.21 -8.63
N VAL A 524 -43.87 3.41 -9.56
CA VAL A 524 -43.13 2.32 -10.22
C VAL A 524 -43.46 2.32 -11.71
N ARG A 525 -42.43 2.14 -12.53
CA ARG A 525 -42.51 1.81 -13.96
C ARG A 525 -41.91 0.44 -14.20
N HIS A 526 -42.55 -0.37 -15.03
CA HIS A 526 -42.10 -1.71 -15.37
C HIS A 526 -42.65 -2.12 -16.73
N GLU A 527 -41.79 -2.48 -17.69
CA GLU A 527 -42.17 -2.92 -19.05
C GLU A 527 -43.21 -2.03 -19.76
N GLY A 528 -43.12 -0.71 -19.55
CA GLY A 528 -44.05 0.28 -20.12
C GLY A 528 -45.36 0.46 -19.34
N GLU A 529 -45.59 -0.30 -18.27
CA GLU A 529 -46.66 -0.06 -17.31
C GLU A 529 -46.25 0.97 -16.26
N THR A 530 -47.20 1.82 -15.87
CA THR A 530 -47.00 2.87 -14.86
C THR A 530 -47.97 2.68 -13.70
N VAL A 531 -47.42 2.47 -12.50
CA VAL A 531 -48.17 2.32 -11.25
C VAL A 531 -48.01 3.59 -10.41
N SER A 532 -49.12 4.25 -10.08
CA SER A 532 -49.10 5.42 -9.19
C SER A 532 -48.99 5.01 -7.72
N TYR A 533 -48.58 5.95 -6.86
CA TYR A 533 -48.53 5.73 -5.41
C TYR A 533 -49.85 5.20 -4.83
N ALA A 534 -51.00 5.78 -5.22
CA ALA A 534 -52.30 5.31 -4.75
C ALA A 534 -52.63 3.87 -5.18
N LYS A 535 -52.25 3.49 -6.41
CA LYS A 535 -52.46 2.11 -6.92
C LYS A 535 -51.56 1.12 -6.20
N LEU A 536 -50.30 1.46 -5.99
CA LEU A 536 -49.34 0.63 -5.26
C LEU A 536 -49.79 0.44 -3.80
N ALA A 537 -50.23 1.51 -3.15
CA ALA A 537 -50.76 1.45 -1.78
C ALA A 537 -52.01 0.58 -1.68
N ALA A 538 -52.98 0.74 -2.59
CA ALA A 538 -54.17 -0.09 -2.64
C ALA A 538 -53.83 -1.59 -2.81
N ARG A 539 -52.89 -1.92 -3.71
CA ARG A 539 -52.42 -3.30 -3.90
C ARG A 539 -51.74 -3.85 -2.65
N ALA A 540 -50.82 -3.10 -2.05
CA ALA A 540 -50.12 -3.50 -0.83
C ALA A 540 -51.09 -3.70 0.35
N ASN A 541 -52.08 -2.83 0.52
CA ASN A 541 -53.08 -2.92 1.58
C ASN A 541 -53.97 -4.17 1.42
N ARG A 542 -54.38 -4.50 0.19
CA ARG A 542 -55.14 -5.73 -0.09
C ARG A 542 -54.33 -6.98 0.22
N ILE A 543 -53.08 -7.03 -0.23
CA ILE A 543 -52.18 -8.15 0.09
C ILE A 543 -52.02 -8.26 1.61
N ALA A 544 -51.78 -7.15 2.32
CA ALA A 544 -51.64 -7.15 3.77
C ALA A 544 -52.89 -7.69 4.49
N ARG A 545 -54.10 -7.30 4.06
CA ARG A 545 -55.36 -7.85 4.61
C ARG A 545 -55.50 -9.34 4.35
N HIS A 546 -55.10 -9.81 3.17
CA HIS A 546 -55.10 -11.24 2.84
C HIS A 546 -54.17 -12.01 3.77
N LEU A 547 -52.92 -11.54 3.91
CA LEU A 547 -51.94 -12.11 4.82
C LEU A 547 -52.46 -12.14 6.28
N SER A 548 -53.02 -11.05 6.77
CA SER A 548 -53.62 -11.00 8.12
C SER A 548 -54.82 -11.95 8.28
N SER A 549 -55.63 -12.13 7.24
CA SER A 549 -56.74 -13.11 7.27
C SER A 549 -56.26 -14.57 7.38
N LEU A 550 -55.04 -14.83 6.92
CA LEU A 550 -54.33 -16.12 7.04
C LEU A 550 -53.53 -16.24 8.36
N GLY A 551 -53.65 -15.25 9.25
CA GLY A 551 -53.00 -15.25 10.56
C GLY A 551 -51.54 -14.79 10.54
N ILE A 552 -51.09 -14.11 9.47
CA ILE A 552 -49.76 -13.50 9.40
C ILE A 552 -49.76 -12.16 10.13
N GLY A 553 -48.80 -11.96 11.04
CA GLY A 553 -48.66 -10.75 11.84
C GLY A 553 -47.32 -10.60 12.56
N PRO A 554 -47.27 -9.83 13.66
CA PRO A 554 -46.03 -9.47 14.34
C PRO A 554 -45.17 -10.68 14.76
N GLY A 555 -43.88 -10.60 14.46
CA GLY A 555 -42.88 -11.61 14.84
C GLY A 555 -42.72 -12.78 13.86
N GLN A 556 -43.62 -12.95 12.89
CA GLN A 556 -43.48 -13.96 11.83
C GLN A 556 -42.51 -13.52 10.73
N VAL A 557 -42.08 -14.49 9.92
CA VAL A 557 -41.28 -14.26 8.71
C VAL A 557 -42.05 -14.75 7.51
N VAL A 558 -42.07 -13.93 6.46
CA VAL A 558 -42.69 -14.25 5.18
C VAL A 558 -41.63 -14.20 4.08
N GLY A 559 -41.39 -15.34 3.43
CA GLY A 559 -40.51 -15.44 2.28
C GLY A 559 -41.14 -14.79 1.05
N LEU A 560 -40.34 -14.08 0.24
CA LEU A 560 -40.76 -13.46 -1.01
C LEU A 560 -39.99 -14.11 -2.16
N CYS A 561 -40.60 -15.10 -2.82
CA CYS A 561 -40.06 -15.74 -4.02
C CYS A 561 -40.81 -15.17 -5.24
N LEU A 562 -40.53 -13.92 -5.58
CA LEU A 562 -41.27 -13.16 -6.60
C LEU A 562 -40.31 -12.66 -7.69
N GLU A 563 -40.85 -12.53 -8.90
CA GLU A 563 -40.18 -11.86 -10.02
C GLU A 563 -40.12 -10.35 -9.81
N ARG A 564 -39.33 -9.64 -10.62
CA ARG A 564 -39.14 -8.18 -10.53
C ARG A 564 -40.31 -7.41 -11.13
N THR A 565 -41.50 -7.57 -10.54
CA THR A 565 -42.72 -6.87 -10.93
C THR A 565 -43.14 -5.90 -9.83
N PRO A 566 -44.10 -4.98 -10.09
CA PRO A 566 -44.66 -4.12 -9.04
C PRO A 566 -45.22 -4.89 -7.83
N ASP A 567 -45.63 -6.14 -8.01
CA ASP A 567 -46.11 -6.99 -6.92
C ASP A 567 -45.00 -7.37 -5.91
N LEU A 568 -43.73 -7.40 -6.31
CA LEU A 568 -42.60 -7.57 -5.37
C LEU A 568 -42.57 -6.40 -4.37
N ILE A 569 -42.64 -5.17 -4.87
CA ILE A 569 -42.62 -3.95 -4.06
C ILE A 569 -43.88 -3.88 -3.18
N ALA A 570 -45.04 -4.16 -3.77
CA ALA A 570 -46.30 -4.24 -3.01
C ALA A 570 -46.24 -5.28 -1.89
N SER A 571 -45.61 -6.45 -2.12
CA SER A 571 -45.47 -7.50 -1.12
C SER A 571 -44.50 -7.13 0.00
N ILE A 572 -43.38 -6.46 -0.29
CA ILE A 572 -42.47 -5.95 0.75
C ILE A 572 -43.22 -5.02 1.71
N ILE A 573 -44.00 -4.09 1.16
CA ILE A 573 -44.83 -3.16 1.93
C ILE A 573 -45.91 -3.91 2.70
N ALA A 574 -46.62 -4.83 2.05
CA ALA A 574 -47.72 -5.58 2.61
C ALA A 574 -47.31 -6.44 3.82
N VAL A 575 -46.21 -7.17 3.69
CA VAL A 575 -45.67 -8.00 4.79
C VAL A 575 -45.35 -7.11 5.99
N GLN A 576 -44.64 -6.00 5.78
CA GLN A 576 -44.30 -5.07 6.85
C GLN A 576 -45.52 -4.40 7.48
N LYS A 577 -46.60 -4.13 6.72
CA LYS A 577 -47.88 -3.62 7.25
C LYS A 577 -48.56 -4.58 8.22
N THR A 578 -48.34 -5.89 8.11
CA THR A 578 -48.86 -6.85 9.10
C THR A 578 -48.03 -6.88 10.38
N GLY A 579 -46.85 -6.23 10.40
CA GLY A 579 -45.84 -6.34 11.45
C GLY A 579 -44.91 -7.56 11.30
N ALA A 580 -45.09 -8.37 10.25
CA ALA A 580 -44.20 -9.46 9.91
C ALA A 580 -42.92 -8.96 9.21
N ALA A 581 -41.85 -9.73 9.30
CA ALA A 581 -40.61 -9.46 8.60
C ALA A 581 -40.60 -10.13 7.23
N HIS A 582 -40.17 -9.41 6.19
CA HIS A 582 -40.00 -10.03 4.88
C HIS A 582 -38.60 -10.66 4.73
N LEU A 583 -38.53 -11.72 3.91
CA LEU A 583 -37.30 -12.44 3.58
C LEU A 583 -37.23 -12.64 2.07
N PRO A 584 -36.37 -11.90 1.35
CA PRO A 584 -36.23 -12.07 -0.09
C PRO A 584 -35.61 -13.43 -0.46
N LEU A 585 -36.27 -14.17 -1.36
CA LEU A 585 -35.83 -15.47 -1.86
C LEU A 585 -35.59 -15.35 -3.38
N ASP A 586 -34.32 -15.29 -3.79
CA ASP A 586 -33.96 -15.21 -5.21
C ASP A 586 -34.31 -16.53 -5.93
N PRO A 587 -35.25 -16.53 -6.90
CA PRO A 587 -35.62 -17.77 -7.61
C PRO A 587 -34.47 -18.36 -8.43
N GLY A 588 -33.41 -17.59 -8.72
CA GLY A 588 -32.20 -18.09 -9.36
C GLY A 588 -31.26 -18.89 -8.46
N PHE A 589 -31.53 -18.98 -7.15
CA PHE A 589 -30.77 -19.83 -6.24
C PHE A 589 -31.21 -21.30 -6.31
N PRO A 590 -30.31 -22.27 -6.03
CA PRO A 590 -30.68 -23.68 -5.96
C PRO A 590 -31.77 -23.93 -4.91
N GLU A 591 -32.70 -24.83 -5.21
CA GLU A 591 -33.83 -25.18 -4.34
C GLU A 591 -33.38 -25.60 -2.93
N GLU A 592 -32.31 -26.41 -2.81
CA GLU A 592 -31.77 -26.83 -1.51
C GLU A 592 -31.35 -25.63 -0.64
N ARG A 593 -30.75 -24.61 -1.26
CA ARG A 593 -30.34 -23.39 -0.56
C ARG A 593 -31.55 -22.57 -0.12
N LEU A 594 -32.56 -22.45 -0.97
CA LEU A 594 -33.81 -21.76 -0.64
C LEU A 594 -34.55 -22.47 0.51
N ASN A 595 -34.63 -23.79 0.47
CA ASN A 595 -35.22 -24.59 1.55
C ASN A 595 -34.46 -24.49 2.87
N TYR A 596 -33.13 -24.44 2.82
CA TYR A 596 -32.31 -24.14 4.01
C TYR A 596 -32.66 -22.76 4.58
N ILE A 597 -32.68 -21.72 3.74
CA ILE A 597 -32.99 -20.35 4.15
C ILE A 597 -34.38 -20.27 4.79
N ILE A 598 -35.41 -20.84 4.16
CA ILE A 598 -36.79 -20.88 4.66
C ILE A 598 -36.87 -21.56 6.03
N SER A 599 -36.16 -22.67 6.18
CA SER A 599 -36.16 -23.46 7.43
C SER A 599 -35.42 -22.74 8.55
N ASP A 600 -34.22 -22.22 8.27
CA ASP A 600 -33.37 -21.50 9.22
C ASP A 600 -34.03 -20.19 9.68
N SER A 601 -34.72 -19.49 8.78
CA SER A 601 -35.41 -18.23 9.07
C SER A 601 -36.69 -18.41 9.87
N LYS A 602 -37.21 -19.65 9.95
CA LYS A 602 -38.53 -19.99 10.48
C LYS A 602 -39.65 -19.24 9.75
N ALA A 603 -39.56 -19.18 8.42
CA ALA A 603 -40.62 -18.61 7.61
C ALA A 603 -41.91 -19.42 7.76
N THR A 604 -43.03 -18.73 7.97
CA THR A 604 -44.36 -19.37 8.13
C THR A 604 -45.13 -19.41 6.82
N ALA A 605 -44.78 -18.53 5.89
CA ALA A 605 -45.36 -18.49 4.54
C ALA A 605 -44.32 -18.04 3.51
N VAL A 606 -44.55 -18.39 2.25
CA VAL A 606 -43.80 -17.91 1.09
C VAL A 606 -44.79 -17.34 0.06
N LEU A 607 -44.60 -16.09 -0.35
CA LEU A 607 -45.36 -15.48 -1.44
C LEU A 607 -44.72 -15.86 -2.77
N THR A 608 -45.55 -16.33 -3.70
CA THR A 608 -45.18 -16.67 -5.08
C THR A 608 -46.06 -15.92 -6.08
N GLY A 609 -45.54 -15.76 -7.30
CA GLY A 609 -46.19 -15.11 -8.43
C GLY A 609 -46.42 -16.08 -9.58
N GLU A 610 -46.72 -15.56 -10.77
CA GLU A 610 -47.02 -16.39 -11.95
C GLU A 610 -45.85 -17.31 -12.36
N GLY A 611 -44.62 -16.77 -12.44
CA GLY A 611 -43.44 -17.54 -12.83
C GLY A 611 -42.81 -18.38 -11.71
N THR A 612 -43.24 -18.21 -10.46
CA THR A 612 -42.64 -18.87 -9.28
C THR A 612 -43.59 -19.79 -8.52
N ALA A 613 -44.85 -19.90 -8.97
CA ALA A 613 -45.84 -20.79 -8.41
C ALA A 613 -45.40 -22.27 -8.48
N GLY A 614 -45.40 -22.96 -7.35
CA GLY A 614 -44.97 -24.37 -7.29
C GLY A 614 -43.50 -24.58 -7.67
N TYR A 615 -42.69 -23.52 -7.68
CA TYR A 615 -41.26 -23.58 -8.00
C TYR A 615 -40.44 -24.30 -6.91
N LEU A 616 -40.92 -24.30 -5.66
CA LEU A 616 -40.22 -24.86 -4.51
C LEU A 616 -41.06 -25.94 -3.83
N ALA A 617 -40.46 -27.09 -3.55
CA ALA A 617 -41.00 -28.02 -2.57
C ALA A 617 -40.80 -27.44 -1.16
N LEU A 618 -41.81 -26.71 -0.67
CA LEU A 618 -41.74 -26.03 0.62
C LEU A 618 -41.65 -27.03 1.80
N PRO A 619 -40.91 -26.70 2.87
CA PRO A 619 -40.87 -27.51 4.09
C PRO A 619 -42.24 -27.64 4.77
N ASP A 620 -42.42 -28.73 5.53
CA ASP A 620 -43.63 -28.98 6.32
C ASP A 620 -43.95 -27.79 7.26
N GLY A 621 -45.20 -27.30 7.19
CA GLY A 621 -45.68 -26.19 8.02
C GLY A 621 -45.47 -24.79 7.43
N VAL A 622 -44.87 -24.68 6.24
CA VAL A 622 -44.77 -23.43 5.48
C VAL A 622 -45.89 -23.36 4.44
N THR A 623 -46.66 -22.27 4.43
CA THR A 623 -47.78 -22.10 3.49
C THR A 623 -47.34 -21.32 2.25
N GLU A 624 -47.58 -21.85 1.05
CA GLU A 624 -47.45 -21.07 -0.18
C GLU A 624 -48.68 -20.15 -0.34
N ILE A 625 -48.43 -18.86 -0.58
CA ILE A 625 -49.46 -17.87 -0.87
C ILE A 625 -49.19 -17.34 -2.27
N ASN A 626 -49.97 -17.80 -3.23
CA ASN A 626 -49.78 -17.45 -4.63
C ASN A 626 -50.64 -16.23 -4.99
N LEU A 627 -49.97 -15.11 -5.27
CA LEU A 627 -50.62 -13.84 -5.56
C LEU A 627 -51.53 -13.91 -6.80
N GLN A 628 -51.22 -14.77 -7.77
CA GLN A 628 -51.99 -14.91 -8.99
C GLN A 628 -53.27 -15.73 -8.77
N SER A 629 -53.17 -16.90 -8.14
CA SER A 629 -54.36 -17.71 -7.85
C SER A 629 -55.29 -17.02 -6.86
N ASP A 630 -54.73 -16.26 -5.92
CA ASP A 630 -55.48 -15.58 -4.88
C ASP A 630 -55.97 -14.19 -5.31
N THR A 631 -55.61 -13.71 -6.51
CA THR A 631 -55.95 -12.35 -6.98
C THR A 631 -57.44 -12.06 -6.89
N GLN A 632 -58.31 -13.04 -7.20
CA GLN A 632 -59.77 -12.85 -7.08
C GLN A 632 -60.23 -12.58 -5.64
N VAL A 633 -59.56 -13.15 -4.64
CA VAL A 633 -59.84 -12.89 -3.23
C VAL A 633 -59.23 -11.55 -2.83
N ILE A 634 -57.94 -11.36 -3.13
CA ILE A 634 -57.17 -10.16 -2.79
C ILE A 634 -57.86 -8.89 -3.31
N ASP A 635 -58.34 -8.89 -4.56
CA ASP A 635 -58.97 -7.71 -5.18
C ASP A 635 -60.33 -7.33 -4.60
N THR A 636 -60.98 -8.24 -3.84
CA THR A 636 -62.23 -7.95 -3.13
C THR A 636 -62.01 -7.30 -1.76
N LEU A 637 -60.79 -7.35 -1.23
CA LEU A 637 -60.46 -6.78 0.07
C LEU A 637 -60.40 -5.24 0.01
N SER A 638 -60.64 -4.60 1.16
CA SER A 638 -60.57 -3.14 1.25
C SER A 638 -59.16 -2.64 0.87
N PRO A 639 -59.06 -1.62 0.01
CA PRO A 639 -57.80 -0.97 -0.32
C PRO A 639 -57.32 0.02 0.76
N ASP A 640 -58.11 0.25 1.82
CA ASP A 640 -57.78 1.16 2.90
C ASP A 640 -56.63 0.60 3.75
N ASP A 641 -55.85 1.49 4.35
CA ASP A 641 -54.68 1.12 5.15
C ASP A 641 -55.06 0.21 6.34
N LEU A 642 -54.11 -0.64 6.76
CA LEU A 642 -54.24 -1.43 7.97
C LEU A 642 -53.83 -0.58 9.16
N ASP A 643 -54.74 -0.40 10.11
CA ASP A 643 -54.48 0.27 11.38
C ASP A 643 -53.77 -0.69 12.35
N HIS A 644 -52.46 -0.85 12.17
CA HIS A 644 -51.59 -1.69 13.00
C HIS A 644 -50.45 -0.85 13.57
N ASP A 645 -50.27 -0.90 14.89
CA ASP A 645 -49.12 -0.29 15.55
C ASP A 645 -47.89 -1.17 15.38
N ILE A 646 -46.87 -0.66 14.70
CA ILE A 646 -45.64 -1.38 14.37
C ILE A 646 -44.53 -0.88 15.30
N ASP A 647 -44.06 -1.76 16.18
CA ASP A 647 -42.91 -1.49 17.05
C ASP A 647 -41.64 -1.24 16.21
N PRO A 648 -40.99 -0.07 16.28
CA PRO A 648 -39.75 0.21 15.57
C PRO A 648 -38.60 -0.76 15.86
N ASP A 649 -38.59 -1.39 17.04
CA ASP A 649 -37.55 -2.34 17.46
C ASP A 649 -37.88 -3.81 17.08
N SER A 650 -39.04 -4.01 16.45
CA SER A 650 -39.39 -5.25 15.77
C SER A 650 -38.63 -5.41 14.45
N ARG A 651 -38.57 -6.64 13.94
CA ARG A 651 -37.79 -7.01 12.77
C ARG A 651 -38.54 -6.59 11.50
N ALA A 652 -37.90 -5.76 10.68
CA ALA A 652 -38.42 -5.32 9.39
C ALA A 652 -38.16 -6.36 8.28
N HIS A 653 -36.94 -6.90 8.27
CA HIS A 653 -36.53 -7.86 7.25
C HIS A 653 -35.37 -8.75 7.68
N LEU A 654 -35.16 -9.81 6.90
CA LEU A 654 -34.00 -10.68 7.00
C LEU A 654 -33.27 -10.71 5.66
N ILE A 655 -31.95 -10.57 5.71
CA ILE A 655 -31.07 -10.84 4.56
C ILE A 655 -30.12 -11.96 4.94
N TYR A 656 -29.98 -12.94 4.06
CA TYR A 656 -29.04 -14.04 4.24
C TYR A 656 -27.71 -13.73 3.59
N THR A 657 -26.63 -13.90 4.35
CA THR A 657 -25.26 -13.75 3.87
C THR A 657 -24.52 -15.09 3.95
N SER A 658 -23.41 -15.23 3.20
CA SER A 658 -22.51 -16.38 3.31
C SER A 658 -21.96 -16.51 4.73
N GLY A 659 -21.80 -17.74 5.24
CA GLY A 659 -21.34 -17.98 6.60
C GLY A 659 -20.01 -18.71 6.65
N SER A 660 -19.11 -18.30 7.55
CA SER A 660 -17.78 -18.91 7.76
C SER A 660 -17.83 -20.39 8.16
N THR A 661 -18.96 -20.89 8.66
CA THR A 661 -19.21 -22.30 8.95
C THR A 661 -19.67 -23.12 7.73
N GLY A 662 -19.70 -22.51 6.54
CA GLY A 662 -20.17 -23.11 5.30
C GLY A 662 -21.69 -23.19 5.14
N ARG A 663 -22.45 -22.46 5.96
CA ARG A 663 -23.91 -22.34 5.81
C ARG A 663 -24.34 -20.87 5.90
N PRO A 664 -25.32 -20.43 5.08
CA PRO A 664 -25.85 -19.08 5.14
C PRO A 664 -26.32 -18.66 6.54
N LYS A 665 -26.23 -17.37 6.85
CA LYS A 665 -26.67 -16.80 8.14
C LYS A 665 -27.68 -15.67 7.89
N GLY A 666 -28.83 -15.73 8.58
CA GLY A 666 -29.86 -14.69 8.49
C GLY A 666 -29.54 -13.51 9.40
N VAL A 667 -29.30 -12.34 8.83
CA VAL A 667 -29.10 -11.06 9.50
C VAL A 667 -30.47 -10.42 9.76
N GLN A 668 -30.77 -10.06 11.02
CA GLN A 668 -32.07 -9.48 11.40
C GLN A 668 -31.98 -7.96 11.52
N ILE A 669 -32.69 -7.25 10.64
CA ILE A 669 -32.74 -5.78 10.62
C ILE A 669 -34.05 -5.28 11.21
N THR A 670 -33.98 -4.25 12.05
CA THR A 670 -35.16 -3.63 12.68
C THR A 670 -35.73 -2.50 11.83
N HIS A 671 -36.98 -2.12 12.08
CA HIS A 671 -37.57 -0.94 11.45
C HIS A 671 -36.79 0.33 11.81
N ARG A 672 -36.32 0.47 13.05
CA ARG A 672 -35.50 1.60 13.50
C ARG A 672 -34.21 1.72 12.69
N ALA A 673 -33.48 0.63 12.51
CA ALA A 673 -32.23 0.62 11.75
C ALA A 673 -32.48 1.01 10.28
N MET A 674 -33.52 0.44 9.66
CA MET A 674 -33.93 0.78 8.31
C MET A 674 -34.33 2.25 8.17
N SER A 675 -35.16 2.77 9.09
CA SER A 675 -35.60 4.16 9.07
C SER A 675 -34.44 5.14 9.28
N ASN A 676 -33.45 4.79 10.10
CA ASN A 676 -32.23 5.59 10.25
C ASN A 676 -31.44 5.67 8.94
N LEU A 677 -31.23 4.54 8.26
CA LEU A 677 -30.55 4.50 6.97
C LEU A 677 -31.30 5.32 5.92
N LEU A 678 -32.61 5.11 5.77
CA LEU A 678 -33.41 5.82 4.77
C LEU A 678 -33.36 7.34 4.99
N ALA A 679 -33.43 7.79 6.25
CA ALA A 679 -33.26 9.18 6.58
C ALA A 679 -31.84 9.68 6.27
N ALA A 680 -30.81 8.86 6.52
CA ALA A 680 -29.43 9.19 6.21
C ALA A 680 -29.23 9.42 4.71
N LEU A 681 -29.66 8.48 3.87
CA LEU A 681 -29.46 8.50 2.43
C LEU A 681 -30.30 9.56 1.72
N ARG A 682 -31.49 9.87 2.27
CA ARG A 682 -32.30 11.01 1.82
C ARG A 682 -31.55 12.34 2.01
N ASP A 683 -30.84 12.48 3.12
CA ASP A 683 -30.12 13.71 3.45
C ASP A 683 -28.77 13.76 2.69
N GLU A 684 -28.05 12.62 2.61
CA GLU A 684 -26.79 12.45 1.87
C GLU A 684 -26.59 10.98 1.43
N PRO A 685 -26.45 10.65 0.13
CA PRO A 685 -26.09 11.53 -0.99
C PRO A 685 -27.19 12.48 -1.48
N GLY A 686 -28.42 12.29 -1.03
CA GLY A 686 -29.57 13.11 -1.40
C GLY A 686 -30.48 12.40 -2.40
N MET A 687 -31.78 12.40 -2.13
CA MET A 687 -32.80 11.95 -3.07
C MET A 687 -34.10 12.75 -2.87
N GLY A 688 -34.72 13.19 -3.97
CA GLY A 688 -35.91 14.02 -4.01
C GLY A 688 -37.01 13.45 -4.91
N PRO A 689 -38.21 14.09 -4.93
CA PRO A 689 -39.38 13.59 -5.66
C PRO A 689 -39.24 13.58 -7.18
N ASP A 690 -38.30 14.37 -7.73
CA ASP A 690 -38.06 14.43 -9.18
C ASP A 690 -37.11 13.33 -9.68
N ASP A 691 -36.56 12.52 -8.75
CA ASP A 691 -35.61 11.47 -9.11
C ASP A 691 -36.27 10.24 -9.75
N ILE A 692 -35.55 9.65 -10.70
CA ILE A 692 -35.87 8.38 -11.34
C ILE A 692 -34.74 7.40 -11.02
N VAL A 693 -35.05 6.42 -10.17
CA VAL A 693 -34.08 5.42 -9.69
C VAL A 693 -34.18 4.16 -10.54
N ALA A 694 -33.10 3.81 -11.22
CA ALA A 694 -33.01 2.54 -11.92
C ALA A 694 -32.75 1.40 -10.92
N ALA A 695 -33.77 0.59 -10.65
CA ALA A 695 -33.65 -0.55 -9.75
C ALA A 695 -33.16 -1.78 -10.52
N THR A 696 -31.90 -2.17 -10.30
CA THR A 696 -31.19 -3.26 -10.99
C THR A 696 -30.66 -4.33 -10.05
N THR A 697 -30.60 -4.08 -8.74
CA THR A 697 -30.05 -5.04 -7.78
C THR A 697 -31.06 -6.13 -7.43
N THR A 698 -30.58 -7.36 -7.20
CA THR A 698 -31.42 -8.47 -6.71
C THR A 698 -31.94 -8.18 -5.31
N ALA A 699 -33.22 -8.46 -5.04
CA ALA A 699 -33.84 -8.24 -3.73
C ALA A 699 -33.20 -9.06 -2.60
N SER A 700 -32.50 -10.17 -2.92
CA SER A 700 -31.72 -10.94 -1.94
C SER A 700 -30.38 -10.32 -1.56
N PHE A 701 -30.04 -9.15 -2.11
CA PHE A 701 -28.93 -8.33 -1.66
C PHE A 701 -29.45 -7.08 -0.98
N ASP A 702 -28.86 -6.71 0.15
CA ASP A 702 -29.37 -5.68 1.05
C ASP A 702 -29.40 -4.27 0.41
N ILE A 703 -28.43 -3.92 -0.43
CA ILE A 703 -28.40 -2.62 -1.13
C ILE A 703 -29.64 -2.41 -2.03
N ALA A 704 -30.36 -3.47 -2.44
CA ALA A 704 -31.61 -3.34 -3.19
C ALA A 704 -32.68 -2.56 -2.41
N ALA A 705 -32.61 -2.53 -1.08
CA ALA A 705 -33.54 -1.74 -0.29
C ALA A 705 -33.38 -0.23 -0.53
N VAL A 706 -32.18 0.24 -0.92
CA VAL A 706 -31.97 1.63 -1.35
C VAL A 706 -32.72 1.91 -2.64
N GLU A 707 -32.74 0.98 -3.58
CA GLU A 707 -33.45 1.12 -4.87
C GLU A 707 -34.96 0.95 -4.72
N LEU A 708 -35.41 0.04 -3.85
CA LEU A 708 -36.81 -0.39 -3.77
C LEU A 708 -37.62 0.34 -2.69
N GLN A 709 -36.98 0.93 -1.69
CA GLN A 709 -37.68 1.53 -0.53
C GLN A 709 -37.42 3.04 -0.39
N LEU A 710 -36.18 3.53 -0.57
CA LEU A 710 -35.87 4.96 -0.42
C LEU A 710 -36.68 5.88 -1.36
N PRO A 711 -36.86 5.57 -2.66
CA PRO A 711 -37.61 6.45 -3.57
C PRO A 711 -39.06 6.66 -3.09
N LEU A 712 -39.63 5.61 -2.50
CA LEU A 712 -41.00 5.60 -1.99
C LEU A 712 -41.20 6.40 -0.71
N THR A 713 -40.14 6.81 -0.02
CA THR A 713 -40.23 7.71 1.16
C THR A 713 -40.09 9.18 0.80
N VAL A 714 -39.69 9.51 -0.44
CA VAL A 714 -39.43 10.88 -0.91
C VAL A 714 -40.32 11.33 -2.07
N GLY A 715 -41.11 10.43 -2.65
CA GLY A 715 -42.02 10.73 -3.77
C GLY A 715 -41.43 10.47 -5.17
N ALA A 716 -40.27 9.83 -5.24
CA ALA A 716 -39.53 9.54 -6.46
C ALA A 716 -40.09 8.34 -7.25
N THR A 717 -39.64 8.18 -8.50
CA THR A 717 -40.03 7.06 -9.35
C THR A 717 -39.00 5.93 -9.33
N ILE A 718 -39.47 4.69 -9.19
CA ILE A 718 -38.65 3.48 -9.40
C ILE A 718 -38.85 2.99 -10.84
N GLU A 719 -37.78 2.94 -11.62
CA GLU A 719 -37.75 2.20 -12.88
C GLU A 719 -37.28 0.76 -12.59
N LEU A 720 -38.21 -0.19 -12.60
CA LEU A 720 -37.95 -1.58 -12.24
C LEU A 720 -37.53 -2.38 -13.47
N LEU A 721 -36.21 -2.56 -13.62
CA LEU A 721 -35.61 -3.29 -14.74
C LEU A 721 -35.63 -4.81 -14.50
N SER A 722 -35.83 -5.58 -15.56
CA SER A 722 -35.81 -7.05 -15.50
C SER A 722 -34.41 -7.58 -15.19
N ARG A 723 -34.33 -8.86 -14.82
CA ARG A 723 -33.03 -9.52 -14.54
C ARG A 723 -32.19 -9.64 -15.80
N GLU A 724 -32.83 -9.92 -16.92
CA GLU A 724 -32.22 -10.09 -18.24
C GLU A 724 -31.51 -8.79 -18.64
N VAL A 725 -32.22 -7.66 -18.54
CA VAL A 725 -31.67 -6.33 -18.83
C VAL A 725 -30.54 -5.99 -17.84
N ALA A 726 -30.76 -6.17 -16.53
CA ALA A 726 -29.79 -5.81 -15.50
C ALA A 726 -28.46 -6.61 -15.57
N THR A 727 -28.44 -7.74 -16.27
CA THR A 727 -27.23 -8.59 -16.41
C THR A 727 -26.55 -8.47 -17.78
N ASN A 728 -27.10 -7.67 -18.70
CA ASN A 728 -26.55 -7.38 -20.01
C ASN A 728 -26.17 -5.90 -20.11
N GLY A 729 -24.87 -5.61 -20.26
CA GLY A 729 -24.36 -4.23 -20.24
C GLY A 729 -24.93 -3.34 -21.35
N GLU A 730 -25.07 -3.87 -22.57
CA GLU A 730 -25.61 -3.10 -23.72
C GLU A 730 -27.10 -2.79 -23.53
N GLU A 731 -27.88 -3.78 -23.08
CA GLU A 731 -29.31 -3.61 -22.81
C GLU A 731 -29.54 -2.66 -21.63
N LEU A 732 -28.74 -2.79 -20.58
CA LEU A 732 -28.81 -1.90 -19.42
C LEU A 732 -28.47 -0.45 -19.81
N ALA A 733 -27.41 -0.24 -20.59
CA ALA A 733 -27.04 1.09 -21.08
C ALA A 733 -28.19 1.74 -21.86
N ALA A 734 -28.82 1.00 -22.77
CA ALA A 734 -29.98 1.47 -23.53
C ALA A 734 -31.18 1.76 -22.62
N ALA A 735 -31.44 0.91 -21.63
CA ALA A 735 -32.54 1.08 -20.69
C ALA A 735 -32.38 2.33 -19.81
N LEU A 736 -31.18 2.60 -19.30
CA LEU A 736 -30.90 3.78 -18.47
C LEU A 736 -31.15 5.09 -19.23
N VAL A 737 -30.78 5.14 -20.51
CA VAL A 737 -31.06 6.29 -21.38
C VAL A 737 -32.55 6.42 -21.66
N ALA A 738 -33.23 5.31 -21.95
CA ALA A 738 -34.65 5.30 -22.28
C ALA A 738 -35.55 5.74 -21.11
N CYS A 739 -35.22 5.36 -19.88
CA CYS A 739 -36.00 5.73 -18.70
C CYS A 739 -35.65 7.11 -18.14
N GLY A 740 -34.51 7.70 -18.55
CA GLY A 740 -34.02 8.96 -18.05
C GLY A 740 -33.60 8.89 -16.58
N ALA A 741 -32.90 7.82 -16.20
CA ALA A 741 -32.46 7.61 -14.82
C ALA A 741 -31.64 8.81 -14.31
N THR A 742 -31.97 9.31 -13.12
CA THR A 742 -31.21 10.36 -12.42
C THR A 742 -30.37 9.79 -11.28
N VAL A 743 -30.73 8.61 -10.78
CA VAL A 743 -29.97 7.89 -9.75
C VAL A 743 -29.75 6.46 -10.19
N VAL A 744 -28.49 6.03 -10.17
CA VAL A 744 -28.10 4.67 -10.48
C VAL A 744 -27.18 4.16 -9.39
N GLN A 745 -27.54 3.04 -8.78
CA GLN A 745 -26.72 2.35 -7.80
C GLN A 745 -26.19 1.05 -8.40
N ALA A 746 -24.89 0.83 -8.29
CA ALA A 746 -24.26 -0.40 -8.75
C ALA A 746 -22.96 -0.69 -7.99
N THR A 747 -22.54 -1.94 -8.00
CA THR A 747 -21.22 -2.34 -7.48
C THR A 747 -20.14 -1.95 -8.48
N PRO A 748 -18.87 -1.75 -8.07
CA PRO A 748 -17.76 -1.48 -8.99
C PRO A 748 -17.71 -2.43 -10.20
N SER A 749 -17.91 -3.73 -9.99
CA SER A 749 -17.97 -4.70 -11.10
C SER A 749 -19.15 -4.48 -12.06
N ALA A 750 -20.32 -4.08 -11.55
CA ALA A 750 -21.48 -3.80 -12.39
C ALA A 750 -21.31 -2.50 -13.17
N TRP A 751 -20.63 -1.49 -12.60
CA TRP A 751 -20.24 -0.27 -13.32
C TRP A 751 -19.31 -0.58 -14.50
N ARG A 752 -18.31 -1.44 -14.32
CA ARG A 752 -17.44 -1.87 -15.42
C ARG A 752 -18.21 -2.55 -16.54
N LEU A 753 -19.08 -3.50 -16.20
CA LEU A 753 -19.94 -4.18 -17.17
C LEU A 753 -20.81 -3.19 -17.96
N LEU A 754 -21.32 -2.15 -17.29
CA LEU A 754 -22.12 -1.11 -17.93
C LEU A 754 -21.27 -0.24 -18.89
N ILE A 755 -20.07 0.16 -18.48
CA ILE A 755 -19.13 0.93 -19.31
C ILE A 755 -18.66 0.12 -20.53
N GLU A 756 -18.29 -1.15 -20.33
CA GLU A 756 -17.92 -2.09 -21.40
C GLU A 756 -19.08 -2.33 -22.37
N GLY A 757 -20.33 -2.28 -21.88
CA GLY A 757 -21.55 -2.32 -22.67
C GLY A 757 -21.82 -1.06 -23.49
N GLY A 758 -20.92 -0.07 -23.49
CA GLY A 758 -21.02 1.14 -24.31
C GLY A 758 -21.84 2.27 -23.67
N TRP A 759 -22.01 2.27 -22.35
CA TRP A 759 -22.72 3.35 -21.66
C TRP A 759 -21.92 4.66 -21.68
N GLU A 760 -22.51 5.71 -22.24
CA GLU A 760 -21.84 7.02 -22.37
C GLU A 760 -21.93 7.88 -21.10
N GLY A 761 -22.88 7.63 -20.20
CA GLY A 761 -23.10 8.44 -19.00
C GLY A 761 -24.17 9.54 -19.16
N GLY A 762 -24.31 10.36 -18.13
CA GLY A 762 -25.20 11.51 -18.07
C GLY A 762 -24.83 12.44 -16.91
N GLN A 763 -24.67 13.73 -17.18
CA GLN A 763 -24.20 14.71 -16.19
C GLN A 763 -25.24 15.05 -15.11
N ASP A 764 -26.51 14.66 -15.30
CA ASP A 764 -27.56 14.79 -14.28
C ASP A 764 -27.64 13.54 -13.37
N ILE A 765 -26.79 12.53 -13.60
CA ILE A 765 -26.82 11.26 -12.86
C ILE A 765 -26.02 11.37 -11.55
N LEU A 766 -26.67 11.00 -10.46
CA LEU A 766 -26.04 10.59 -9.21
C LEU A 766 -25.71 9.09 -9.28
N ALA A 767 -24.42 8.78 -9.37
CA ALA A 767 -23.92 7.42 -9.26
C ALA A 767 -23.61 7.07 -7.80
N ILE A 768 -24.20 5.98 -7.33
CA ILE A 768 -23.94 5.40 -6.02
C ILE A 768 -23.17 4.10 -6.24
N THR A 769 -22.01 3.97 -5.62
CA THR A 769 -21.19 2.76 -5.67
C THR A 769 -20.93 2.22 -4.27
N GLY A 770 -20.81 0.90 -4.15
CA GLY A 770 -20.55 0.24 -2.88
C GLY A 770 -20.56 -1.27 -2.99
N GLY A 771 -20.25 -1.94 -1.89
CA GLY A 771 -20.18 -3.40 -1.85
C GLY A 771 -18.86 -3.99 -2.37
N GLU A 772 -17.95 -3.21 -2.97
CA GLU A 772 -16.56 -3.59 -3.27
C GLU A 772 -15.64 -2.37 -3.13
N PRO A 773 -14.31 -2.56 -3.01
CA PRO A 773 -13.37 -1.45 -3.17
C PRO A 773 -13.54 -0.80 -4.55
N LEU A 774 -13.77 0.51 -4.58
CA LEU A 774 -13.73 1.30 -5.80
C LEU A 774 -12.27 1.57 -6.17
N THR A 775 -11.89 1.25 -7.40
CA THR A 775 -10.54 1.47 -7.91
C THR A 775 -10.41 2.84 -8.57
N HIS A 776 -9.18 3.35 -8.65
CA HIS A 776 -8.90 4.71 -9.12
C HIS A 776 -9.23 4.89 -10.61
N ASP A 777 -8.89 3.90 -11.44
CA ASP A 777 -9.28 3.81 -12.85
C ASP A 777 -10.80 3.91 -13.05
N LEU A 778 -11.56 3.15 -12.28
CA LEU A 778 -13.02 3.14 -12.40
C LEU A 778 -13.64 4.43 -11.86
N ALA A 779 -13.06 5.00 -10.80
CA ALA A 779 -13.53 6.27 -10.25
C ALA A 779 -13.37 7.41 -11.28
N ASP A 780 -12.21 7.51 -11.92
CA ASP A 780 -11.94 8.50 -12.96
C ASP A 780 -12.90 8.33 -14.16
N ASP A 781 -13.05 7.10 -14.66
CA ASP A 781 -13.98 6.78 -15.75
C ASP A 781 -15.43 7.15 -15.41
N LEU A 782 -15.87 6.92 -14.17
CA LEU A 782 -17.21 7.27 -13.72
C LEU A 782 -17.38 8.78 -13.58
N LEU A 783 -16.39 9.49 -13.02
CA LEU A 783 -16.42 10.95 -12.86
C LEU A 783 -16.50 11.70 -14.19
N GLU A 784 -15.95 11.15 -15.26
CA GLU A 784 -16.12 11.70 -16.62
C GLU A 784 -17.54 11.52 -17.17
N ARG A 785 -18.27 10.51 -16.68
CA ARG A 785 -19.58 10.09 -17.19
C ARG A 785 -20.76 10.62 -16.40
N VAL A 786 -20.59 10.88 -15.10
CA VAL A 786 -21.69 11.23 -14.19
C VAL A 786 -21.48 12.58 -13.54
N GLY A 787 -22.56 13.23 -13.12
CA GLY A 787 -22.45 14.54 -12.46
C GLY A 787 -21.87 14.44 -11.06
N ARG A 788 -22.21 13.37 -10.33
CA ARG A 788 -21.77 13.15 -8.95
C ARG A 788 -21.59 11.66 -8.69
N LEU A 789 -20.48 11.30 -8.03
CA LEU A 789 -20.17 9.93 -7.63
C LEU A 789 -20.05 9.84 -6.10
N TRP A 790 -20.80 8.92 -5.51
CA TRP A 790 -20.80 8.66 -4.07
C TRP A 790 -20.42 7.21 -3.77
N ASN A 791 -19.42 7.02 -2.91
CA ASN A 791 -18.93 5.72 -2.50
C ASN A 791 -19.41 5.39 -1.07
N GLY A 792 -20.25 4.36 -0.96
CA GLY A 792 -20.84 3.89 0.29
C GLY A 792 -20.21 2.59 0.79
N PHE A 793 -20.04 2.48 2.11
CA PHE A 793 -19.54 1.29 2.76
C PHE A 793 -20.40 0.89 3.97
N GLY A 794 -20.72 -0.39 4.07
CA GLY A 794 -21.31 -1.00 5.24
C GLY A 794 -21.49 -2.51 5.03
N PRO A 795 -21.37 -3.34 6.08
CA PRO A 795 -21.84 -4.71 6.06
C PRO A 795 -23.36 -4.80 6.28
N SER A 796 -23.96 -5.93 5.90
CA SER A 796 -25.39 -6.18 6.15
C SER A 796 -25.76 -6.09 7.64
N GLU A 797 -24.85 -6.49 8.53
CA GLU A 797 -25.04 -6.44 9.98
C GLU A 797 -25.11 -5.01 10.56
N THR A 798 -24.84 -3.97 9.77
CA THR A 798 -24.99 -2.56 10.17
C THR A 798 -25.93 -1.79 9.25
N THR A 799 -26.81 -2.54 8.56
CA THR A 799 -27.87 -2.02 7.69
C THR A 799 -27.33 -1.25 6.48
N ILE A 800 -26.79 -2.01 5.51
CA ILE A 800 -26.45 -1.57 4.14
C ILE A 800 -25.25 -0.62 4.08
N TYR A 801 -25.44 0.67 4.41
CA TYR A 801 -24.38 1.67 4.41
C TYR A 801 -24.25 2.29 5.80
N SER A 802 -23.01 2.44 6.25
CA SER A 802 -22.63 2.99 7.55
C SER A 802 -21.70 4.19 7.41
N THR A 803 -20.95 4.25 6.31
CA THR A 803 -20.14 5.41 5.92
C THR A 803 -20.36 5.76 4.46
N GLY A 804 -20.06 7.00 4.09
CA GLY A 804 -20.18 7.48 2.72
C GLY A 804 -19.24 8.65 2.39
N SER A 805 -18.76 8.69 1.15
CA SER A 805 -17.89 9.77 0.64
C SER A 805 -18.30 10.23 -0.74
N TRP A 806 -18.19 11.53 -0.99
CA TRP A 806 -18.18 12.07 -2.35
C TRP A 806 -16.81 11.82 -2.98
N ILE A 807 -16.80 11.19 -4.15
CA ILE A 807 -15.58 11.03 -4.92
C ILE A 807 -15.37 12.30 -5.74
N THR A 808 -14.16 12.86 -5.64
CA THR A 808 -13.73 14.02 -6.40
C THR A 808 -12.56 13.64 -7.33
N PRO A 809 -12.41 14.31 -8.48
CA PRO A 809 -11.23 14.11 -9.32
C PRO A 809 -9.95 14.46 -8.53
N GLY A 810 -8.90 13.65 -8.69
CA GLY A 810 -7.64 13.89 -8.00
C GLY A 810 -6.88 12.59 -7.72
N ARG A 811 -5.74 12.70 -7.04
CA ARG A 811 -4.86 11.56 -6.72
C ARG A 811 -4.99 11.06 -5.29
N ASP A 812 -5.96 11.58 -4.54
CA ASP A 812 -6.22 11.11 -3.18
C ASP A 812 -6.59 9.62 -3.21
N ALA A 813 -6.18 8.89 -2.18
CA ALA A 813 -6.68 7.53 -2.01
C ALA A 813 -8.22 7.52 -1.97
N ILE A 814 -8.84 6.44 -2.42
CA ILE A 814 -10.31 6.35 -2.42
C ILE A 814 -10.79 6.04 -1.01
N SER A 815 -11.48 7.01 -0.41
CA SER A 815 -12.06 6.88 0.91
C SER A 815 -13.43 6.18 0.87
N ILE A 816 -13.73 5.45 1.94
CA ILE A 816 -15.09 4.96 2.26
C ILE A 816 -15.88 5.96 3.12
N GLY A 817 -15.28 7.13 3.40
CA GLY A 817 -15.95 8.33 3.87
C GLY A 817 -16.06 8.47 5.37
N ARG A 818 -17.11 9.19 5.79
CA ARG A 818 -17.43 9.47 7.19
C ARG A 818 -18.68 8.71 7.63
N PRO A 819 -18.89 8.49 8.94
CA PRO A 819 -20.08 7.81 9.44
C PRO A 819 -21.36 8.56 9.09
N LEU A 820 -22.37 7.82 8.64
CA LEU A 820 -23.72 8.35 8.43
C LEU A 820 -24.35 8.76 9.77
N ARG A 821 -25.46 9.50 9.72
CA ARG A 821 -26.19 9.92 10.93
C ARG A 821 -26.48 8.73 11.87
N ASN A 822 -26.33 8.98 13.17
CA ASN A 822 -26.51 7.99 14.24
C ASN A 822 -25.67 6.71 14.09
N THR A 823 -24.55 6.80 13.37
CA THR A 823 -23.57 5.72 13.21
C THR A 823 -22.27 6.15 13.86
N GLN A 824 -21.64 5.24 14.59
CA GLN A 824 -20.33 5.44 15.19
C GLN A 824 -19.38 4.44 14.54
N VAL A 825 -18.19 4.90 14.14
CA VAL A 825 -17.16 4.01 13.61
C VAL A 825 -15.88 4.21 14.39
N LEU A 826 -15.43 3.14 15.04
CA LEU A 826 -14.17 3.10 15.78
C LEU A 826 -13.24 2.09 15.14
N LEU A 827 -11.94 2.38 15.18
CA LEU A 827 -10.91 1.45 14.77
C LEU A 827 -10.29 0.84 16.03
N LEU A 828 -10.38 -0.48 16.18
CA LEU A 828 -9.89 -1.19 17.36
C LEU A 828 -8.73 -2.12 17.01
N ASP A 829 -7.77 -2.27 17.93
CA ASP A 829 -6.75 -3.31 17.82
C ASP A 829 -7.23 -4.66 18.39
N ASP A 830 -6.36 -5.66 18.37
CA ASP A 830 -6.66 -7.01 18.87
C ASP A 830 -6.98 -7.07 20.37
N THR A 831 -6.65 -6.02 21.14
CA THR A 831 -6.98 -5.91 22.56
C THR A 831 -8.32 -5.23 22.81
N GLY A 832 -8.95 -4.68 21.76
CA GLY A 832 -10.16 -3.87 21.84
C GLY A 832 -9.90 -2.40 22.19
N ALA A 833 -8.65 -1.94 22.13
CA ALA A 833 -8.28 -0.55 22.37
C ALA A 833 -8.38 0.29 21.09
N LEU A 834 -8.62 1.60 21.25
CA LEU A 834 -8.62 2.53 20.13
C LEU A 834 -7.24 2.62 19.48
N VAL A 835 -7.21 2.59 18.14
CA VAL A 835 -5.99 2.87 17.39
C VAL A 835 -5.85 4.37 17.07
N PRO A 836 -4.63 4.92 17.06
CA PRO A 836 -4.38 6.31 16.68
C PRO A 836 -4.69 6.61 15.20
N ILE A 837 -4.91 7.90 14.88
CA ILE A 837 -5.16 8.36 13.51
C ILE A 837 -3.99 7.98 12.57
N GLY A 838 -4.26 7.39 11.42
CA GLY A 838 -3.25 6.96 10.45
C GLY A 838 -2.66 5.57 10.71
N MET A 839 -2.97 4.94 11.85
CA MET A 839 -2.67 3.53 12.08
C MET A 839 -3.85 2.66 11.66
N GLN A 840 -3.56 1.41 11.29
CA GLN A 840 -4.59 0.45 10.94
C GLN A 840 -5.25 -0.19 12.16
N GLY A 841 -6.56 -0.42 12.07
CA GLY A 841 -7.34 -1.16 13.06
C GLY A 841 -8.53 -1.86 12.42
N GLU A 842 -9.15 -2.77 13.16
CA GLU A 842 -10.41 -3.39 12.74
C GLU A 842 -11.54 -2.37 12.82
N ILE A 843 -12.30 -2.22 11.73
CA ILE A 843 -13.45 -1.35 11.67
C ILE A 843 -14.57 -1.95 12.53
N CYS A 844 -14.97 -1.22 13.57
CA CYS A 844 -16.06 -1.57 14.47
C CYS A 844 -17.15 -0.51 14.39
N ILE A 845 -18.40 -0.93 14.20
CA ILE A 845 -19.51 -0.03 13.89
C ILE A 845 -20.59 -0.12 14.97
N GLY A 846 -20.92 1.02 15.57
CA GLY A 846 -21.98 1.19 16.56
C GLY A 846 -23.11 2.07 16.06
N GLY A 847 -24.14 2.21 16.88
CA GLY A 847 -25.26 3.11 16.65
C GLY A 847 -26.53 2.45 16.12
N ALA A 848 -27.44 3.26 15.56
CA ALA A 848 -28.82 2.83 15.27
C ALA A 848 -28.93 1.81 14.12
N GLY A 849 -27.90 1.71 13.27
CA GLY A 849 -27.85 0.77 12.15
C GLY A 849 -27.46 -0.66 12.52
N VAL A 850 -26.96 -0.90 13.74
CA VAL A 850 -26.52 -2.23 14.17
C VAL A 850 -27.70 -3.21 14.20
N PHE A 851 -27.52 -4.37 13.59
CA PHE A 851 -28.50 -5.45 13.53
C PHE A 851 -28.96 -5.93 14.91
N LYS A 852 -30.12 -6.60 14.94
CA LYS A 852 -30.64 -7.28 16.13
C LYS A 852 -29.87 -8.55 16.49
N GLY A 853 -29.15 -9.13 15.53
CA GLY A 853 -28.39 -10.37 15.66
C GLY A 853 -28.72 -11.40 14.57
N TYR A 854 -28.01 -12.53 14.60
CA TYR A 854 -28.23 -13.62 13.66
C TYR A 854 -29.39 -14.53 14.09
N VAL A 855 -30.24 -14.94 13.15
CA VAL A 855 -31.39 -15.81 13.42
C VAL A 855 -30.93 -17.11 14.09
N GLY A 856 -31.46 -17.40 15.28
CA GLY A 856 -31.20 -18.65 16.00
C GLY A 856 -29.75 -18.86 16.46
N LYS A 857 -28.88 -17.84 16.37
CA LYS A 857 -27.44 -17.95 16.66
C LYS A 857 -26.98 -16.90 17.69
N PRO A 858 -27.42 -16.99 18.96
CA PRO A 858 -27.07 -16.00 20.00
C PRO A 858 -25.57 -15.98 20.31
N GLU A 859 -24.92 -17.13 20.40
CA GLU A 859 -23.46 -17.19 20.66
C GLU A 859 -22.64 -16.56 19.53
N GLN A 860 -23.06 -16.72 18.27
CA GLN A 860 -22.40 -16.08 17.14
C GLN A 860 -22.64 -14.57 17.13
N THR A 861 -23.83 -14.14 17.54
CA THR A 861 -24.17 -12.72 17.69
C THR A 861 -23.29 -12.07 18.75
N GLU A 862 -23.19 -12.69 19.93
CA GLU A 862 -22.37 -12.20 21.03
C GLU A 862 -20.89 -12.11 20.63
N LYS A 863 -20.35 -13.11 19.93
CA LYS A 863 -18.96 -13.08 19.42
C LYS A 863 -18.68 -12.00 18.38
N SER A 864 -19.71 -11.54 17.66
CA SER A 864 -19.59 -10.48 16.66
C SER A 864 -19.75 -9.07 17.22
N LEU A 865 -20.09 -8.95 18.51
CA LEU A 865 -20.26 -7.68 19.19
C LEU A 865 -19.14 -7.49 20.21
N VAL A 866 -18.61 -6.27 20.29
CA VAL A 866 -17.62 -5.85 21.30
C VAL A 866 -18.09 -4.61 22.04
N PRO A 867 -17.68 -4.41 23.30
CA PRO A 867 -18.02 -3.20 24.02
C PRO A 867 -17.35 -1.98 23.37
N ASP A 868 -18.08 -0.87 23.29
CA ASP A 868 -17.52 0.42 22.92
C ASP A 868 -16.58 0.93 24.04
N PRO A 869 -15.26 1.10 23.78
CA PRO A 869 -14.28 1.54 24.78
C PRO A 869 -14.42 3.01 25.19
N ILE A 870 -15.20 3.82 24.47
CA ILE A 870 -15.46 5.23 24.82
C ILE A 870 -16.85 5.45 25.41
N SER A 871 -17.78 4.51 25.24
CA SER A 871 -19.12 4.60 25.83
C SER A 871 -19.09 4.26 27.33
N PRO A 872 -19.58 5.14 28.21
CA PRO A 872 -19.71 4.81 29.63
C PRO A 872 -20.74 3.69 29.91
N GLN A 873 -21.63 3.40 28.97
CA GLN A 873 -22.61 2.31 29.06
C GLN A 873 -22.17 1.01 28.36
N ASN A 874 -20.95 0.95 27.79
CA ASN A 874 -20.48 -0.17 26.96
C ASN A 874 -21.49 -0.56 25.86
N GLU A 875 -22.01 0.42 25.10
CA GLU A 875 -22.88 0.15 23.94
C GLU A 875 -22.18 -0.85 22.98
N PRO A 876 -22.89 -1.81 22.37
CA PRO A 876 -22.27 -2.82 21.53
C PRO A 876 -21.86 -2.27 20.17
N LEU A 877 -20.65 -2.59 19.73
CA LEU A 877 -20.12 -2.36 18.38
C LEU A 877 -20.08 -3.67 17.60
N TYR A 878 -20.51 -3.65 16.35
CA TYR A 878 -20.33 -4.77 15.43
C TYR A 878 -18.92 -4.81 14.86
N ARG A 879 -18.25 -5.96 15.00
CA ARG A 879 -16.95 -6.26 14.40
C ARG A 879 -17.10 -6.65 12.93
N THR A 880 -16.60 -5.82 12.03
CA THR A 880 -16.77 -6.04 10.57
C THR A 880 -15.82 -7.08 9.99
N GLY A 881 -14.66 -7.29 10.63
CA GLY A 881 -13.52 -8.02 10.07
C GLY A 881 -12.77 -7.26 8.97
N ASP A 882 -13.22 -6.05 8.59
CA ASP A 882 -12.52 -5.16 7.68
C ASP A 882 -11.44 -4.36 8.44
N ILE A 883 -10.29 -4.15 7.82
CA ILE A 883 -9.21 -3.32 8.33
C ILE A 883 -9.30 -1.94 7.67
N GLY A 884 -9.17 -0.89 8.45
CA GLY A 884 -9.14 0.48 7.95
C GLY A 884 -8.18 1.38 8.69
N ARG A 885 -8.01 2.60 8.18
CA ARG A 885 -7.30 3.70 8.86
C ARG A 885 -8.09 5.00 8.75
N TRP A 886 -8.06 5.79 9.81
CA TRP A 886 -8.48 7.19 9.76
C TRP A 886 -7.37 8.06 9.19
N ALA A 887 -7.66 8.98 8.28
CA ALA A 887 -6.73 10.04 7.93
C ALA A 887 -6.92 11.28 8.83
N PRO A 888 -5.94 12.20 8.84
CA PRO A 888 -6.00 13.42 9.66
C PRO A 888 -7.21 14.31 9.38
N ASP A 889 -7.73 14.29 8.15
CA ASP A 889 -8.92 15.03 7.72
C ASP A 889 -10.24 14.34 8.11
N GLY A 890 -10.18 13.20 8.82
CA GLY A 890 -11.35 12.44 9.24
C GLY A 890 -11.99 11.62 8.14
N GLN A 891 -11.28 11.32 7.05
CA GLN A 891 -11.71 10.33 6.06
C GLN A 891 -11.30 8.91 6.49
N LEU A 892 -12.19 7.93 6.30
CA LEU A 892 -11.92 6.53 6.58
C LEU A 892 -11.46 5.82 5.30
N TYR A 893 -10.38 5.05 5.39
CA TYR A 893 -9.86 4.25 4.28
C TYR A 893 -9.99 2.77 4.59
N HIS A 894 -10.48 1.99 3.62
CA HIS A 894 -10.50 0.53 3.69
C HIS A 894 -9.15 -0.01 3.19
N LEU A 895 -8.51 -0.87 3.98
CA LEU A 895 -7.19 -1.43 3.69
C LEU A 895 -7.24 -2.92 3.34
N GLY A 896 -8.42 -3.54 3.45
CA GLY A 896 -8.62 -4.97 3.22
C GLY A 896 -9.39 -5.65 4.33
N ARG A 897 -9.28 -6.98 4.39
CA ARG A 897 -9.94 -7.81 5.39
C ARG A 897 -8.94 -8.61 6.20
N ARG A 898 -9.28 -8.84 7.46
CA ARG A 898 -8.51 -9.70 8.37
C ARG A 898 -8.70 -11.19 8.06
N ASP A 899 -9.90 -11.55 7.64
CA ASP A 899 -10.32 -12.92 7.36
C ASP A 899 -10.14 -13.26 5.86
N ASN A 900 -10.41 -14.52 5.50
CA ASN A 900 -10.37 -14.99 4.10
C ASN A 900 -11.65 -14.64 3.33
N GLN A 901 -12.45 -13.72 3.85
CA GLN A 901 -13.66 -13.30 3.17
C GLN A 901 -13.30 -12.31 2.08
N VAL A 902 -14.00 -12.43 0.96
CA VAL A 902 -13.73 -11.67 -0.25
C VAL A 902 -15.05 -11.11 -0.77
N LYS A 903 -14.98 -9.98 -1.46
CA LYS A 903 -16.11 -9.43 -2.21
C LYS A 903 -15.80 -9.61 -3.68
N ILE A 904 -16.66 -10.33 -4.39
CA ILE A 904 -16.54 -10.57 -5.83
C ILE A 904 -17.87 -10.20 -6.46
N ARG A 905 -17.84 -9.24 -7.39
CA ARG A 905 -19.01 -8.65 -8.05
C ARG A 905 -20.04 -8.09 -7.06
N GLY A 906 -19.55 -7.53 -5.95
CA GLY A 906 -20.32 -6.96 -4.85
C GLY A 906 -20.90 -7.99 -3.90
N VAL A 907 -20.73 -9.27 -4.20
CA VAL A 907 -21.25 -10.34 -3.36
C VAL A 907 -20.19 -10.77 -2.36
N ARG A 908 -20.57 -10.77 -1.09
CA ARG A 908 -19.76 -11.27 0.02
C ARG A 908 -19.66 -12.79 -0.09
N ILE A 909 -18.44 -13.31 -0.22
CA ILE A 909 -18.16 -14.74 -0.37
C ILE A 909 -17.20 -15.18 0.75
N GLU A 910 -17.61 -16.20 1.49
CA GLU A 910 -16.75 -16.92 2.41
C GLU A 910 -16.07 -18.06 1.66
N LEU A 911 -14.74 -17.97 1.46
CA LEU A 911 -13.99 -19.02 0.76
C LEU A 911 -14.12 -20.38 1.46
N GLY A 912 -14.27 -20.36 2.79
CA GLY A 912 -14.54 -21.55 3.60
C GLY A 912 -15.87 -22.27 3.26
N GLU A 913 -16.90 -21.57 2.78
CA GLU A 913 -18.17 -22.18 2.35
C GLU A 913 -17.98 -23.02 1.08
N ILE A 914 -17.11 -22.56 0.19
CA ILE A 914 -16.72 -23.28 -1.03
C ILE A 914 -15.82 -24.46 -0.66
N GLU A 915 -14.81 -24.23 0.18
CA GLU A 915 -13.91 -25.27 0.69
C GLU A 915 -14.69 -26.41 1.37
N ALA A 916 -15.65 -26.09 2.23
CA ALA A 916 -16.50 -27.08 2.90
C ALA A 916 -17.37 -27.87 1.91
N SER A 917 -17.94 -27.22 0.90
CA SER A 917 -18.74 -27.87 -0.14
C SER A 917 -17.91 -28.77 -1.04
N LEU A 918 -16.67 -28.38 -1.34
CA LEU A 918 -15.70 -29.23 -2.04
C LEU A 918 -15.37 -30.48 -1.22
N LEU A 919 -15.09 -30.31 0.07
CA LEU A 919 -14.76 -31.40 1.01
C LEU A 919 -15.95 -32.33 1.31
N ALA A 920 -17.18 -31.96 0.94
CA ALA A 920 -18.33 -32.86 1.04
C ALA A 920 -18.29 -33.97 -0.04
N SER A 921 -17.47 -33.83 -1.08
CA SER A 921 -17.26 -34.89 -2.09
C SER A 921 -16.26 -35.92 -1.56
N PRO A 922 -16.60 -37.22 -1.49
CA PRO A 922 -15.75 -38.24 -0.87
C PRO A 922 -14.42 -38.49 -1.61
N GLN A 923 -14.31 -38.06 -2.87
CA GLN A 923 -13.07 -38.15 -3.66
C GLN A 923 -12.04 -37.05 -3.34
N ILE A 924 -12.44 -35.96 -2.66
CA ILE A 924 -11.59 -34.79 -2.40
C ILE A 924 -11.08 -34.84 -0.96
N ARG A 925 -9.78 -35.06 -0.78
CA ARG A 925 -9.10 -35.15 0.52
C ARG A 925 -8.82 -33.77 1.13
N GLN A 926 -8.39 -32.81 0.31
CA GLN A 926 -8.13 -31.43 0.74
C GLN A 926 -8.61 -30.46 -0.32
N ALA A 927 -9.10 -29.30 0.12
CA ALA A 927 -9.49 -28.20 -0.75
C ALA A 927 -9.03 -26.87 -0.15
N ALA A 928 -8.55 -25.97 -1.01
CA ALA A 928 -8.31 -24.57 -0.70
C ALA A 928 -8.89 -23.72 -1.81
N VAL A 929 -9.49 -22.58 -1.48
CA VAL A 929 -10.02 -21.64 -2.48
C VAL A 929 -9.36 -20.28 -2.28
N LEU A 930 -8.99 -19.62 -3.38
CA LEU A 930 -8.45 -18.27 -3.41
C LEU A 930 -9.20 -17.41 -4.41
N VAL A 931 -9.08 -16.10 -4.21
CA VAL A 931 -9.40 -15.12 -5.24
C VAL A 931 -8.11 -14.64 -5.85
N GLN A 932 -8.07 -14.62 -7.17
CA GLN A 932 -6.96 -14.06 -7.93
C GLN A 932 -7.46 -13.09 -8.98
N ASP A 933 -6.68 -12.04 -9.18
CA ASP A 933 -6.88 -11.05 -10.22
C ASP A 933 -5.96 -11.40 -11.41
N PRO A 934 -6.50 -11.79 -12.58
CA PRO A 934 -5.74 -11.99 -13.80
C PRO A 934 -5.28 -10.66 -14.44
N GLY A 935 -5.75 -9.51 -13.94
CA GLY A 935 -5.48 -8.15 -14.43
C GLY A 935 -6.76 -7.30 -14.51
N GLN A 936 -6.63 -5.97 -14.32
CA GLN A 936 -7.72 -4.99 -14.40
C GLN A 936 -8.86 -5.19 -13.36
N GLY A 937 -8.62 -5.92 -12.27
CA GLY A 937 -9.60 -6.11 -11.20
C GLY A 937 -10.73 -7.10 -11.51
N ASP A 938 -10.56 -8.01 -12.48
CA ASP A 938 -11.50 -9.12 -12.74
C ASP A 938 -11.26 -10.27 -11.75
N LEU A 939 -11.66 -10.07 -10.49
CA LEU A 939 -11.49 -11.05 -9.42
C LEU A 939 -12.16 -12.40 -9.75
N ARG A 940 -11.38 -13.48 -9.74
CA ARG A 940 -11.83 -14.84 -10.04
C ARG A 940 -11.57 -15.82 -8.90
N LEU A 941 -12.52 -16.71 -8.65
CA LEU A 941 -12.37 -17.85 -7.74
C LEU A 941 -11.56 -18.97 -8.39
N VAL A 942 -10.56 -19.44 -7.66
CA VAL A 942 -9.65 -20.55 -8.03
C VAL A 942 -9.68 -21.59 -6.91
N ALA A 943 -10.04 -22.83 -7.24
CA ALA A 943 -10.03 -23.95 -6.30
C ALA A 943 -8.82 -24.86 -6.53
N TYR A 944 -8.11 -25.16 -5.46
CA TYR A 944 -6.97 -26.08 -5.41
C TYR A 944 -7.40 -27.35 -4.69
N LEU A 945 -7.31 -28.48 -5.37
CA LEU A 945 -7.84 -29.76 -4.89
C LEU A 945 -6.72 -30.78 -4.74
N VAL A 946 -6.83 -31.61 -3.71
CA VAL A 946 -6.03 -32.82 -3.53
C VAL A 946 -7.01 -33.98 -3.44
N PHE A 947 -6.94 -34.92 -4.38
CA PHE A 947 -7.81 -36.09 -4.39
C PHE A 947 -7.32 -37.19 -3.43
N GLU A 948 -8.21 -38.12 -3.11
CA GLU A 948 -7.85 -39.39 -2.48
C GLU A 948 -7.03 -40.27 -3.45
N ASP A 949 -6.22 -41.19 -2.92
CA ASP A 949 -5.30 -41.99 -3.73
C ASP A 949 -6.05 -42.83 -4.80
N GLY A 950 -5.80 -42.52 -6.08
CA GLY A 950 -6.39 -43.22 -7.23
C GLY A 950 -7.75 -42.69 -7.68
N GLU A 951 -8.25 -41.63 -7.06
CA GLU A 951 -9.49 -40.92 -7.46
C GLU A 951 -9.14 -39.66 -8.28
N GLU A 952 -9.96 -39.33 -9.27
CA GLU A 952 -9.84 -38.09 -10.06
C GLU A 952 -11.25 -37.57 -10.37
N LEU A 953 -11.42 -36.24 -10.37
CA LEU A 953 -12.63 -35.58 -10.88
C LEU A 953 -12.25 -34.54 -11.92
N THR A 954 -12.97 -34.51 -13.04
CA THR A 954 -12.83 -33.42 -14.01
C THR A 954 -13.33 -32.10 -13.44
N ALA A 955 -12.79 -30.97 -13.90
CA ALA A 955 -13.28 -29.64 -13.49
C ALA A 955 -14.80 -29.46 -13.74
N SER A 956 -15.33 -30.11 -14.78
CA SER A 956 -16.77 -30.11 -15.08
C SER A 956 -17.60 -30.89 -14.06
N GLU A 957 -17.07 -31.98 -13.49
CA GLU A 957 -17.74 -32.75 -12.43
C GLU A 957 -17.71 -32.01 -11.11
N VAL A 958 -16.57 -31.43 -10.73
CA VAL A 958 -16.47 -30.60 -9.51
C VAL A 958 -17.45 -29.42 -9.58
N ARG A 959 -17.50 -28.68 -10.69
CA ARG A 959 -18.47 -27.58 -10.85
C ARG A 959 -19.92 -28.06 -10.82
N ARG A 960 -20.20 -29.26 -11.33
CA ARG A 960 -21.56 -29.85 -11.28
C ARG A 960 -21.97 -30.14 -9.85
N ASN A 961 -21.08 -30.76 -9.06
CA ASN A 961 -21.33 -31.06 -7.65
C ASN A 961 -21.57 -29.78 -6.84
N LEU A 962 -20.74 -28.75 -7.04
CA LEU A 962 -20.90 -27.48 -6.34
C LEU A 962 -22.20 -26.74 -6.71
N ARG A 963 -22.66 -26.84 -7.97
CA ARG A 963 -23.92 -26.18 -8.39
C ARG A 963 -25.17 -26.75 -7.74
N ALA A 964 -25.10 -27.94 -7.15
CA ALA A 964 -26.22 -28.50 -6.41
C ALA A 964 -26.48 -27.74 -5.11
N THR A 965 -25.42 -27.28 -4.43
CA THR A 965 -25.48 -26.72 -3.07
C THR A 965 -25.15 -25.22 -3.01
N LEU A 966 -24.34 -24.73 -3.96
CA LEU A 966 -23.84 -23.36 -3.98
C LEU A 966 -24.45 -22.52 -5.13
N PRO A 967 -24.69 -21.22 -4.90
CA PRO A 967 -25.04 -20.27 -5.96
C PRO A 967 -23.98 -20.18 -7.05
N ARG A 968 -24.41 -19.82 -8.27
CA ARG A 968 -23.54 -19.72 -9.46
C ARG A 968 -22.30 -18.84 -9.25
N TYR A 969 -22.41 -17.75 -8.50
CA TYR A 969 -21.31 -16.82 -8.24
C TYR A 969 -20.24 -17.36 -7.27
N MET A 970 -20.55 -18.41 -6.49
CA MET A 970 -19.59 -19.08 -5.60
C MET A 970 -18.87 -20.24 -6.28
N ILE A 971 -19.19 -20.55 -7.54
CA ILE A 971 -18.58 -21.67 -8.27
C ILE A 971 -17.22 -21.25 -8.82
N PRO A 972 -16.11 -21.92 -8.43
CA PRO A 972 -14.78 -21.59 -8.93
C PRO A 972 -14.68 -21.63 -10.45
N SER A 973 -14.13 -20.56 -11.01
CA SER A 973 -13.90 -20.41 -12.45
C SER A 973 -12.69 -21.22 -12.91
N VAL A 974 -11.72 -21.44 -12.02
CA VAL A 974 -10.54 -22.28 -12.26
C VAL A 974 -10.48 -23.37 -11.20
N ILE A 975 -10.12 -24.58 -11.62
CA ILE A 975 -9.92 -25.73 -10.74
C ILE A 975 -8.54 -26.31 -11.06
N MET A 976 -7.68 -26.38 -10.07
CA MET A 976 -6.32 -26.89 -10.16
C MET A 976 -6.17 -28.09 -9.24
N GLU A 977 -5.62 -29.17 -9.76
CA GLU A 977 -5.20 -30.32 -8.96
C GLU A 977 -3.77 -30.09 -8.45
N LEU A 978 -3.54 -30.38 -7.16
CA LEU A 978 -2.23 -30.39 -6.54
C LEU A 978 -1.96 -31.74 -5.88
N PRO A 979 -0.71 -32.23 -5.91
CA PRO A 979 -0.35 -33.46 -5.19
C PRO A 979 -0.47 -33.31 -3.66
N LYS A 980 -0.28 -32.08 -3.15
CA LYS A 980 -0.49 -31.69 -1.75
C LYS A 980 -0.69 -30.18 -1.67
N LEU A 981 -1.41 -29.71 -0.65
CA LEU A 981 -1.45 -28.29 -0.35
C LEU A 981 -0.15 -27.83 0.34
N PRO A 982 0.39 -26.64 0.01
CA PRO A 982 1.56 -26.08 0.68
C PRO A 982 1.22 -25.71 2.12
N MET A 983 2.13 -25.98 3.05
CA MET A 983 1.93 -25.73 4.49
C MET A 983 3.05 -24.86 5.02
N THR A 984 2.73 -23.95 5.95
CA THR A 984 3.73 -23.18 6.70
C THR A 984 4.52 -24.11 7.64
N PRO A 985 5.70 -23.70 8.13
CA PRO A 985 6.44 -24.45 9.15
C PRO A 985 5.63 -24.76 10.42
N GLY A 986 4.61 -23.95 10.71
CA GLY A 986 3.66 -24.14 11.82
C GLY A 986 2.48 -25.08 11.51
N GLY A 987 2.46 -25.76 10.36
CA GLY A 987 1.43 -26.75 10.01
C GLY A 987 0.08 -26.16 9.61
N LYS A 988 0.02 -24.88 9.22
CA LYS A 988 -1.16 -24.24 8.63
C LYS A 988 -1.04 -24.20 7.10
N LEU A 989 -2.15 -24.13 6.38
CA LEU A 989 -2.15 -23.93 4.93
C LEU A 989 -1.43 -22.61 4.56
N ASP A 990 -0.42 -22.69 3.70
CA ASP A 990 0.28 -21.52 3.16
C ASP A 990 -0.36 -21.07 1.85
N ARG A 991 -1.37 -20.22 1.96
CA ARG A 991 -2.11 -19.69 0.81
C ARG A 991 -1.26 -18.83 -0.13
N ARG A 992 -0.18 -18.22 0.35
CA ARG A 992 0.71 -17.39 -0.48
C ARG A 992 1.58 -18.22 -1.42
N SER A 993 1.88 -19.45 -1.00
CA SER A 993 2.64 -20.43 -1.78
C SER A 993 1.79 -21.24 -2.77
N LEU A 994 0.48 -20.97 -2.86
CA LEU A 994 -0.37 -21.62 -3.86
C LEU A 994 -0.05 -21.06 -5.27
N PRO A 995 0.10 -21.94 -6.29
CA PRO A 995 0.53 -21.51 -7.62
C PRO A 995 -0.52 -20.63 -8.28
N ALA A 996 -0.10 -19.50 -8.86
CA ALA A 996 -0.98 -18.66 -9.65
C ALA A 996 -1.33 -19.36 -10.98
N PRO A 997 -2.62 -19.46 -11.36
CA PRO A 997 -3.07 -20.03 -12.64
C PRO A 997 -2.80 -19.08 -13.81
N PHE A 998 -2.48 -17.81 -13.53
CA PHE A 998 -2.35 -16.74 -14.54
C PHE A 998 -0.98 -16.05 -14.57
N LYS A 999 -0.06 -16.35 -13.63
CA LYS A 999 1.36 -15.96 -13.69
C LYS A 999 2.19 -17.24 -13.92
N GLY A 1000 2.89 -17.35 -15.05
CA GLY A 1000 3.38 -18.62 -15.58
C GLY A 1000 4.49 -19.33 -14.80
N GLY A 1001 4.64 -20.64 -15.04
CA GLY A 1001 5.88 -21.39 -14.78
C GLY A 1001 5.75 -22.66 -13.93
N GLY A 1002 5.16 -23.73 -14.46
CA GLY A 1002 5.24 -25.06 -13.81
C GLY A 1002 4.35 -26.12 -14.49
N VAL A 1003 4.97 -26.95 -15.32
CA VAL A 1003 4.41 -28.11 -16.05
C VAL A 1003 3.47 -27.77 -17.23
N GLY A 1004 4.07 -27.70 -18.43
CA GLY A 1004 3.35 -27.72 -19.71
C GLY A 1004 3.11 -26.36 -20.37
N ARG A 1005 4.14 -25.78 -21.02
CA ARG A 1005 4.01 -24.61 -21.91
C ARG A 1005 3.04 -24.90 -23.09
N PRO A 1006 2.00 -24.07 -23.32
CA PRO A 1006 1.43 -23.88 -24.66
C PRO A 1006 1.97 -22.57 -25.26
N VAL A 1007 2.71 -22.71 -26.36
CA VAL A 1007 3.06 -21.74 -27.43
C VAL A 1007 3.15 -20.25 -27.03
N ALA A 1008 4.39 -19.76 -26.82
CA ALA A 1008 4.71 -18.34 -26.92
C ALA A 1008 4.35 -17.84 -28.34
N VAL A 1009 3.67 -16.69 -28.45
CA VAL A 1009 3.43 -16.08 -29.76
C VAL A 1009 4.80 -15.70 -30.35
N PRO A 1010 5.23 -16.28 -31.47
CA PRO A 1010 6.58 -16.03 -31.98
C PRO A 1010 6.72 -14.59 -32.49
N PRO A 1011 7.88 -13.95 -32.31
CA PRO A 1011 8.15 -12.62 -32.82
C PRO A 1011 8.09 -12.60 -34.35
N ARG A 1012 7.40 -11.61 -34.90
CA ARG A 1012 7.27 -11.42 -36.35
C ARG A 1012 8.63 -11.01 -36.97
N PRO A 1013 8.86 -11.30 -38.26
CA PRO A 1013 10.04 -10.79 -38.97
C PRO A 1013 10.12 -9.26 -38.91
N GLY A 1014 11.33 -8.72 -38.78
CA GLY A 1014 11.58 -7.28 -38.63
C GLY A 1014 12.02 -6.91 -37.22
N MET A 1015 11.48 -5.81 -36.69
CA MET A 1015 11.91 -5.26 -35.39
C MET A 1015 11.64 -6.22 -34.21
N GLU A 1016 10.52 -6.94 -34.22
CA GLU A 1016 10.22 -7.94 -33.17
C GLU A 1016 11.29 -9.04 -33.12
N ARG A 1017 11.64 -9.66 -34.26
CA ARG A 1017 12.68 -10.68 -34.31
C ARG A 1017 14.04 -10.13 -33.88
N ALA A 1018 14.43 -8.95 -34.35
CA ALA A 1018 15.72 -8.34 -33.98
C ALA A 1018 15.82 -8.07 -32.48
N LEU A 1019 14.75 -7.56 -31.85
CA LEU A 1019 14.72 -7.38 -30.40
C LEU A 1019 14.73 -8.72 -29.65
N ALA A 1020 14.03 -9.73 -30.16
CA ALA A 1020 13.99 -11.05 -29.54
C ALA A 1020 15.37 -11.71 -29.54
N ASP A 1021 16.12 -11.59 -30.63
CA ASP A 1021 17.48 -12.13 -30.74
C ASP A 1021 18.44 -11.40 -29.79
N ILE A 1022 18.31 -10.06 -29.68
CA ILE A 1022 19.07 -9.26 -28.72
C ILE A 1022 18.73 -9.69 -27.28
N TRP A 1023 17.46 -9.87 -26.95
CA TRP A 1023 17.03 -10.29 -25.60
C TRP A 1023 17.50 -11.69 -25.28
N ALA A 1024 17.33 -12.65 -26.21
CA ALA A 1024 17.76 -14.02 -26.04
C ALA A 1024 19.26 -14.11 -25.70
N ASP A 1025 20.10 -13.39 -26.44
CA ASP A 1025 21.54 -13.40 -26.20
C ASP A 1025 21.95 -12.60 -24.95
N VAL A 1026 21.28 -11.49 -24.66
CA VAL A 1026 21.60 -10.69 -23.47
C VAL A 1026 21.14 -11.37 -22.17
N LEU A 1027 19.99 -12.04 -22.18
CA LEU A 1027 19.41 -12.77 -21.05
C LEU A 1027 19.90 -14.22 -20.95
N GLN A 1028 20.57 -14.73 -21.98
CA GLN A 1028 21.00 -16.13 -22.09
C GLN A 1028 19.82 -17.12 -21.98
N VAL A 1029 18.72 -16.82 -22.70
CA VAL A 1029 17.51 -17.66 -22.80
C VAL A 1029 17.32 -18.21 -24.21
N GLU A 1030 16.74 -19.41 -24.35
CA GLU A 1030 16.64 -20.09 -25.65
C GLU A 1030 15.64 -19.45 -26.63
N ASP A 1031 14.49 -18.98 -26.15
CA ASP A 1031 13.42 -18.39 -26.98
C ASP A 1031 12.73 -17.23 -26.23
N VAL A 1032 12.48 -16.14 -26.97
CA VAL A 1032 11.76 -14.94 -26.50
C VAL A 1032 10.50 -14.73 -27.35
N GLY A 1033 9.34 -14.71 -26.71
CA GLY A 1033 8.03 -14.47 -27.30
C GLY A 1033 7.75 -12.99 -27.54
N ALA A 1034 6.83 -12.72 -28.47
CA ALA A 1034 6.43 -11.36 -28.82
C ALA A 1034 5.71 -10.63 -27.68
N ASP A 1035 5.00 -11.37 -26.82
CA ASP A 1035 4.23 -10.83 -25.71
C ASP A 1035 4.98 -10.93 -24.38
N ASP A 1036 6.23 -11.40 -24.40
CA ASP A 1036 7.06 -11.51 -23.19
C ASP A 1036 7.51 -10.13 -22.70
N ASN A 1037 7.58 -10.00 -21.37
CA ASN A 1037 8.20 -8.85 -20.70
C ASN A 1037 9.66 -9.15 -20.36
N PHE A 1038 10.51 -8.12 -20.48
CA PHE A 1038 11.95 -8.24 -20.28
C PHE A 1038 12.36 -8.71 -18.88
N PHE A 1039 11.70 -8.19 -17.84
CA PHE A 1039 12.04 -8.49 -16.45
C PHE A 1039 11.49 -9.84 -16.01
N GLU A 1040 10.35 -10.28 -16.57
CA GLU A 1040 9.81 -11.62 -16.33
C GLU A 1040 10.72 -12.73 -16.87
N LEU A 1041 11.52 -12.43 -17.91
CA LEU A 1041 12.53 -13.33 -18.47
C LEU A 1041 13.86 -13.30 -17.71
N GLY A 1042 13.92 -12.68 -16.52
CA GLY A 1042 15.14 -12.58 -15.71
C GLY A 1042 16.03 -11.38 -16.04
N GLY A 1043 15.51 -10.40 -16.80
CA GLY A 1043 16.17 -9.13 -17.02
C GLY A 1043 16.26 -8.32 -15.74
N HIS A 1044 17.37 -7.61 -15.56
CA HIS A 1044 17.58 -6.70 -14.42
C HIS A 1044 18.25 -5.42 -14.86
N SER A 1045 18.26 -4.41 -13.98
CA SER A 1045 18.64 -3.04 -14.33
C SER A 1045 20.02 -2.89 -14.95
N LEU A 1046 20.97 -3.81 -14.72
CA LEU A 1046 22.29 -3.86 -15.39
C LEU A 1046 22.23 -4.48 -16.80
N ILE A 1047 21.39 -5.50 -17.00
CA ILE A 1047 21.17 -6.17 -18.29
C ILE A 1047 20.30 -5.30 -19.21
N THR A 1048 19.30 -4.58 -18.68
CA THR A 1048 18.46 -3.61 -19.40
C THR A 1048 19.31 -2.64 -20.24
N LEU A 1049 20.49 -2.29 -19.72
CA LEU A 1049 21.42 -1.32 -20.30
C LEU A 1049 22.25 -1.95 -21.41
N ARG A 1050 22.61 -3.22 -21.22
CA ARG A 1050 23.26 -4.03 -22.25
C ARG A 1050 22.33 -4.21 -23.45
N VAL A 1051 21.03 -4.39 -23.21
CA VAL A 1051 20.01 -4.40 -24.27
C VAL A 1051 19.93 -3.05 -24.97
N ALA A 1052 19.75 -1.95 -24.23
CA ALA A 1052 19.67 -0.62 -24.82
C ALA A 1052 20.91 -0.27 -25.66
N LYS A 1053 22.11 -0.63 -25.16
CA LYS A 1053 23.38 -0.50 -25.89
C LYS A 1053 23.40 -1.32 -27.17
N ARG A 1054 23.00 -2.60 -27.12
CA ARG A 1054 22.94 -3.47 -28.31
C ARG A 1054 21.93 -2.98 -29.33
N VAL A 1055 20.76 -2.52 -28.89
CA VAL A 1055 19.77 -1.90 -29.79
C VAL A 1055 20.38 -0.66 -30.47
N ARG A 1056 21.13 0.17 -29.73
CA ARG A 1056 21.81 1.32 -30.32
C ARG A 1056 22.91 0.92 -31.31
N SER A 1057 23.75 -0.06 -30.99
CA SER A 1057 24.86 -0.46 -31.84
C SER A 1057 24.45 -1.29 -33.06
N GLU A 1058 23.48 -2.20 -32.89
CA GLU A 1058 23.06 -3.16 -33.91
C GLU A 1058 21.91 -2.61 -34.77
N LEU A 1059 21.02 -1.79 -34.19
CA LEU A 1059 19.83 -1.26 -34.87
C LEU A 1059 19.89 0.26 -35.12
N GLY A 1060 20.90 0.96 -34.59
CA GLY A 1060 21.05 2.41 -34.76
C GLY A 1060 19.99 3.25 -34.04
N LEU A 1061 19.21 2.63 -33.14
CA LEU A 1061 18.08 3.25 -32.46
C LEU A 1061 18.34 3.45 -30.97
N ALA A 1062 17.87 4.57 -30.42
CA ALA A 1062 17.86 4.76 -28.97
C ALA A 1062 16.61 4.08 -28.37
N LEU A 1063 16.83 3.04 -27.57
CA LEU A 1063 15.82 2.43 -26.73
C LEU A 1063 15.82 3.13 -25.37
N ASP A 1064 14.68 3.68 -24.96
CA ASP A 1064 14.48 4.13 -23.58
C ASP A 1064 14.35 2.89 -22.67
N PRO A 1065 15.28 2.65 -21.72
CA PRO A 1065 15.23 1.51 -20.82
C PRO A 1065 13.94 1.40 -20.01
N ARG A 1066 13.24 2.51 -19.77
CA ARG A 1066 11.96 2.54 -19.04
C ARG A 1066 10.87 1.76 -19.76
N LEU A 1067 10.93 1.66 -21.09
CA LEU A 1067 9.95 0.91 -21.87
C LEU A 1067 9.99 -0.60 -21.53
N LEU A 1068 11.14 -1.14 -21.12
CA LEU A 1068 11.30 -2.55 -20.79
C LEU A 1068 10.49 -2.97 -19.55
N PHE A 1069 10.10 -2.02 -18.69
CA PHE A 1069 9.33 -2.29 -17.49
C PHE A 1069 7.83 -2.44 -17.76
N PHE A 1070 7.30 -1.68 -18.72
CA PHE A 1070 5.85 -1.58 -18.94
C PHE A 1070 5.37 -2.24 -20.22
N LYS A 1071 6.29 -2.52 -21.15
CA LYS A 1071 5.94 -2.94 -22.50
C LYS A 1071 6.46 -4.34 -22.79
N SER A 1072 5.62 -5.13 -23.47
CA SER A 1072 6.07 -6.38 -24.08
C SER A 1072 7.02 -6.11 -25.24
N LEU A 1073 7.77 -7.12 -25.65
CA LEU A 1073 8.67 -7.03 -26.80
C LEU A 1073 7.96 -6.44 -28.04
N ARG A 1074 6.73 -6.88 -28.33
CA ARG A 1074 5.92 -6.37 -29.45
C ARG A 1074 5.61 -4.89 -29.33
N GLN A 1075 5.23 -4.42 -28.15
CA GLN A 1075 4.92 -3.01 -27.91
C GLN A 1075 6.16 -2.13 -28.08
N ILE A 1076 7.33 -2.60 -27.64
CA ILE A 1076 8.61 -1.92 -27.85
C ILE A 1076 8.98 -1.91 -29.34
N ALA A 1077 8.83 -3.04 -30.02
CA ALA A 1077 9.07 -3.15 -31.45
C ALA A 1077 8.21 -2.17 -32.25
N LEU A 1078 6.93 -2.04 -31.90
CA LEU A 1078 6.01 -1.10 -32.55
C LEU A 1078 6.47 0.35 -32.40
N GLU A 1079 6.86 0.74 -31.18
CA GLU A 1079 7.29 2.12 -30.91
C GLU A 1079 8.62 2.46 -31.60
N LEU A 1080 9.59 1.53 -31.59
CA LEU A 1080 10.85 1.70 -32.32
C LEU A 1080 10.62 1.76 -33.84
N THR A 1081 9.64 1.01 -34.36
CA THR A 1081 9.27 1.04 -35.77
C THR A 1081 8.63 2.38 -36.14
N GLN A 1082 7.74 2.93 -35.30
CA GLN A 1082 7.13 4.24 -35.53
C GLN A 1082 8.15 5.38 -35.56
N ARG A 1083 9.27 5.27 -34.83
CA ARG A 1083 10.36 6.26 -34.87
C ARG A 1083 11.20 6.21 -36.16
N LEU A 1084 11.12 5.12 -36.92
CA LEU A 1084 11.82 4.96 -38.20
C LEU A 1084 11.04 5.53 -39.41
N GLY A 1085 9.78 5.93 -39.23
CA GLY A 1085 8.91 6.46 -40.30
C GLY A 1085 8.04 5.38 -40.93
#